data_AF-A0A2S3GQ91-F1
#
_entry.id   AF-A0A2S3GQ91-F1
#
_cell.length_a   1.000
_cell.length_b   1.000
_cell.length_c   1.000
_cell.angle_alpha   90.00
_cell.angle_beta   90.00
_cell.angle_gamma   90.00
#
_symmetry.space_group_name_H-M   'P 1'
#
loop_
_entity.id
_entity.type
_entity.pdbx_description
1 polymer ?
#
loop_
_entity_poly.entity_id
_entity_poly.type
_entity_poly.pdbx_seq_one_letter_code
_entity_poly.pdbx_strand_id
1 'polypeptide(L)'
;MSIPPADVLRHTNNLGLPQMPSAFAVHRRHMASVADLSVASLRKTSLSAADVLENLGSLLQGTVAASYSNVPHHVSLHAAGPSTAAVLQRNARSQAPPMVANPTPSSVAPVTLGVVLRETLHAQSTAQSGSTPANMNLAATLLGGSGSTAAALKPKASALEVYGRDMVAAVSKADPVIGRDDEINRIICVLCRRTKNSAILVGAPGVGKTAIAEGLAQRIVAGNVPAALSGAHILELDLGAMVAATTLRGMFEERIKNVIQEAEDANGKVILFVDEMHMLLGASNISSVGAANLLKPALARGRIRCVGATTFEEYRKYIEKDAAFERRFEKVLVEEPSLSATIAILQGLKKRYEEHHHTIIQDAAIVAAARLANRYITGRQFPDKAIDLIDEASAITRIHTDNQLKGNNMQHSPVDALKKAIVCPDQVAQVVSRLTGIPVSSLAQDEKVKLMHLADRLQERIVGQQEAINLVAQAVLRSRAGLDQPGQPIGSFLFLGSTGVGKTELAKALAEQLFDSERMLIRFDMTEFVGSHSVLRLIGAPPSYQGHDDGGQLTEKVRQRPYSVILFDEIEKADPAVFNVFLQLLDDGVLTDGKGRTVDFKNTIIIMTSNLGAEYLMEAMTGEKSMEAARDLVIKQAEKHFKPEFLNRLSEIVIFEPLSQDKLRVVANVQLKGIIDRLAEKGINIYASEAVLDVVLSESHNPLYGARPIRRWLQKNVMTKLAEMLFKGEIDGKTTVIIDASEDKKDLKYKVVKNARTLEKRPLMEISSDSDSDDDIDLNAPIVKKTKGIVISSNWK
;
A
#
# COMPACT_ATOMS: atom_id res chain seq x y z
N MET A 1 -48.87 7.64 48.70
CA MET A 1 -49.43 6.28 48.51
C MET A 1 -48.24 5.35 48.30
N SER A 2 -47.71 4.57 49.24
CA SER A 2 -48.09 4.18 50.60
C SER A 2 -46.78 4.09 51.41
N ILE A 3 -46.77 4.52 52.68
CA ILE A 3 -45.64 4.55 53.63
C ILE A 3 -46.16 3.99 55.01
N PRO A 4 -45.47 4.09 56.17
CA PRO A 4 -44.19 3.59 56.75
C PRO A 4 -44.47 2.78 58.07
N PRO A 5 -43.67 2.77 59.19
CA PRO A 5 -43.25 3.91 60.07
C PRO A 5 -41.73 3.92 60.45
N ALA A 6 -41.03 5.07 60.53
CA ALA A 6 -40.92 6.07 61.63
C ALA A 6 -39.75 5.72 62.61
N ASP A 7 -38.84 6.59 63.06
CA ASP A 7 -38.94 7.97 63.59
C ASP A 7 -37.61 8.75 63.35
N VAL A 8 -37.55 10.02 62.90
CA VAL A 8 -37.94 11.34 63.50
C VAL A 8 -36.88 11.94 64.44
N LEU A 9 -36.32 13.11 64.04
CA LEU A 9 -36.18 14.39 64.77
C LEU A 9 -35.38 15.39 63.87
N ARG A 10 -36.03 16.33 63.16
CA ARG A 10 -36.42 17.72 63.53
C ARG A 10 -35.23 18.69 63.72
N HIS A 11 -35.12 19.70 62.83
CA HIS A 11 -35.33 21.17 63.05
C HIS A 11 -34.26 21.83 63.97
N THR A 12 -33.62 22.96 63.68
CA THR A 12 -34.10 24.28 63.21
C THR A 12 -32.92 25.23 62.90
N ASN A 13 -33.17 26.22 62.03
CA ASN A 13 -32.70 27.63 62.03
C ASN A 13 -31.22 27.95 61.77
N ASN A 14 -30.82 29.13 61.30
CA ASN A 14 -31.34 30.30 60.55
C ASN A 14 -30.20 31.35 60.70
N LEU A 15 -30.21 32.42 59.90
CA LEU A 15 -29.32 33.62 59.90
C LEU A 15 -28.13 33.52 58.93
N GLY A 16 -27.93 34.39 57.95
CA GLY A 16 -28.69 35.57 57.55
C GLY A 16 -28.02 36.20 56.30
N LEU A 17 -28.84 36.64 55.35
CA LEU A 17 -28.45 37.62 54.32
C LEU A 17 -28.62 39.04 54.88
N PRO A 18 -27.92 40.03 54.31
CA PRO A 18 -28.65 41.10 53.61
C PRO A 18 -28.07 41.40 52.21
N GLN A 19 -28.91 41.34 51.18
CA GLN A 19 -29.48 42.47 50.40
C GLN A 19 -28.49 43.11 49.40
N MET A 20 -28.59 42.85 48.09
CA MET A 20 -29.45 43.49 47.06
C MET A 20 -29.04 44.95 46.74
N PRO A 21 -29.04 45.42 45.47
CA PRO A 21 -30.21 45.32 44.61
C PRO A 21 -30.04 44.93 43.14
N SER A 22 -31.17 44.43 42.65
CA SER A 22 -31.73 44.32 41.31
C SER A 22 -31.46 45.49 40.34
N ALA A 23 -31.39 45.19 39.04
CA ALA A 23 -32.38 45.68 38.06
C ALA A 23 -32.17 45.07 36.67
N PHE A 24 -33.31 44.79 36.02
CA PHE A 24 -33.50 44.26 34.69
C PHE A 24 -33.08 45.23 33.56
N ALA A 25 -32.66 44.62 32.44
CA ALA A 25 -32.91 44.97 31.03
C ALA A 25 -32.98 46.45 30.60
N VAL A 26 -32.23 46.80 29.55
CA VAL A 26 -32.78 47.28 28.25
C VAL A 26 -31.66 47.36 27.19
N HIS A 27 -31.94 46.69 26.07
CA HIS A 27 -31.41 46.82 24.71
C HIS A 27 -30.72 48.14 24.27
N ARG A 28 -29.50 48.07 23.69
CA ARG A 28 -29.23 48.14 22.22
C ARG A 28 -27.73 48.20 21.87
N ARG A 29 -27.33 47.28 20.98
CA ARG A 29 -26.30 47.29 19.91
C ARG A 29 -25.24 48.44 19.86
N HIS A 30 -23.96 48.06 19.92
CA HIS A 30 -22.89 48.60 19.04
C HIS A 30 -21.76 47.56 18.86
N MET A 31 -21.06 47.67 17.72
CA MET A 31 -20.08 46.72 17.17
C MET A 31 -18.79 46.62 17.99
N ALA A 32 -18.24 45.41 18.11
CA ALA A 32 -16.91 45.17 18.64
C ALA A 32 -15.85 45.81 17.72
N SER A 33 -15.11 46.79 18.24
CA SER A 33 -13.88 47.29 17.63
C SER A 33 -12.68 46.51 18.19
N VAL A 34 -11.60 46.44 17.42
CA VAL A 34 -10.39 45.62 17.67
C VAL A 34 -9.59 46.06 18.94
N ALA A 35 -10.06 47.05 19.69
CA ALA A 35 -9.36 47.59 20.86
C ALA A 35 -9.62 46.83 22.18
N ASP A 36 -10.70 46.06 22.32
CA ASP A 36 -11.06 45.44 23.62
C ASP A 36 -10.46 44.04 23.86
N LEU A 37 -9.73 43.48 22.89
CA LEU A 37 -9.05 42.17 23.01
C LEU A 37 -7.62 42.26 23.58
N SER A 38 -7.10 43.46 23.83
CA SER A 38 -5.74 43.67 24.33
C SER A 38 -5.61 43.68 25.86
N VAL A 39 -6.73 43.77 26.61
CA VAL A 39 -6.70 43.87 28.08
C VAL A 39 -7.03 42.53 28.79
N ALA A 40 -7.56 41.54 28.07
CA ALA A 40 -7.89 40.23 28.64
C ALA A 40 -6.73 39.20 28.64
N SER A 41 -5.67 39.41 27.84
CA SER A 41 -4.54 38.47 27.73
C SER A 41 -3.38 38.73 28.70
N LEU A 42 -3.48 39.72 29.58
CA LEU A 42 -2.44 40.07 30.57
C LEU A 42 -2.77 39.66 32.02
N ARG A 43 -3.74 38.77 32.22
CA ARG A 43 -4.05 38.19 33.54
C ARG A 43 -4.05 36.66 33.48
N LYS A 44 -2.87 36.05 33.29
CA LYS A 44 -2.56 34.66 33.69
C LYS A 44 -1.11 34.32 33.31
N THR A 45 -0.15 34.77 34.11
CA THR A 45 1.10 34.05 34.36
C THR A 45 1.83 34.74 35.51
N SER A 46 2.01 33.99 36.60
CA SER A 46 2.76 34.37 37.78
C SER A 46 4.15 33.74 37.71
N LEU A 47 5.22 34.54 37.57
CA LEU A 47 6.56 34.27 38.12
C LEU A 47 7.53 35.44 37.82
N SER A 48 8.03 36.03 38.91
CA SER A 48 9.12 37.02 39.15
C SER A 48 9.56 37.99 38.03
N ALA A 49 9.08 39.23 38.14
CA ALA A 49 9.61 40.41 37.46
C ALA A 49 10.59 41.17 38.38
N ALA A 50 11.85 40.73 38.41
CA ALA A 50 12.93 41.49 39.09
C ALA A 50 14.15 41.76 38.20
N ASP A 51 14.40 41.03 37.12
CA ASP A 51 15.63 41.21 36.32
C ASP A 51 15.44 41.98 35.00
N VAL A 52 14.20 42.35 34.65
CA VAL A 52 13.88 43.04 33.38
C VAL A 52 13.65 44.54 33.56
N LEU A 53 13.60 45.04 34.80
CA LEU A 53 13.32 46.44 35.13
C LEU A 53 14.55 47.28 35.47
N GLU A 54 15.77 46.83 35.14
CA GLU A 54 16.99 47.63 35.37
C GLU A 54 17.66 48.14 34.09
N ASN A 55 17.18 47.77 32.89
CA ASN A 55 17.87 48.11 31.62
C ASN A 55 17.06 48.89 30.57
N LEU A 56 15.91 49.49 30.92
CA LEU A 56 15.12 50.29 29.98
C LEU A 56 14.64 51.63 30.56
N GLY A 57 15.49 52.29 31.32
CA GLY A 57 15.31 53.69 31.71
C GLY A 57 16.16 54.62 30.84
N SER A 58 15.62 55.11 29.71
CA SER A 58 16.00 56.40 29.07
C SER A 58 15.45 56.61 27.63
N LEU A 59 14.21 56.23 27.33
CA LEU A 59 13.64 56.50 25.99
C LEU A 59 12.11 56.73 25.96
N LEU A 60 11.59 57.42 26.99
CA LEU A 60 10.19 57.89 27.02
C LEU A 60 10.11 59.33 27.55
N GLN A 61 10.57 60.29 26.75
CA GLN A 61 10.11 61.67 26.83
C GLN A 61 9.75 62.16 25.42
N GLY A 62 8.48 62.53 25.26
CA GLY A 62 8.00 63.26 24.09
C GLY A 62 7.12 62.44 23.15
N THR A 63 5.80 62.52 23.38
CA THR A 63 4.69 62.60 22.39
C THR A 63 3.40 61.97 22.96
N VAL A 64 2.84 62.61 23.99
CA VAL A 64 1.41 62.52 24.28
C VAL A 64 0.85 63.92 24.12
N ALA A 65 0.38 64.25 22.91
CA ALA A 65 -0.54 65.35 22.67
C ALA A 65 -1.09 65.23 21.24
N ALA A 66 -2.40 65.47 21.11
CA ALA A 66 -3.19 65.54 19.89
C ALA A 66 -3.63 64.18 19.29
N SER A 67 -4.88 63.78 19.60
CA SER A 67 -5.95 63.66 18.59
C SER A 67 -7.19 62.96 19.20
N TYR A 68 -7.97 63.73 19.97
CA TYR A 68 -9.40 63.47 20.17
C TYR A 68 -10.14 64.56 19.41
N SER A 69 -10.61 64.27 18.20
CA SER A 69 -11.75 64.97 17.59
C SER A 69 -12.08 64.40 16.20
N ASN A 70 -13.39 64.32 15.93
CA ASN A 70 -14.07 64.14 14.64
C ASN A 70 -14.39 62.70 14.18
N VAL A 71 -15.58 62.26 14.58
CA VAL A 71 -16.43 61.33 13.80
C VAL A 71 -17.82 61.96 13.68
N PRO A 72 -18.37 62.17 12.46
CA PRO A 72 -19.79 62.30 12.27
C PRO A 72 -20.43 60.95 11.87
N HIS A 73 -21.61 60.70 12.43
CA HIS A 73 -22.44 59.53 12.21
C HIS A 73 -23.08 59.49 10.82
N HIS A 74 -23.11 58.33 10.17
CA HIS A 74 -24.30 57.81 9.48
C HIS A 74 -24.13 56.32 9.10
N VAL A 75 -25.18 55.53 9.29
CA VAL A 75 -25.25 54.07 9.06
C VAL A 75 -26.02 53.79 7.77
N SER A 76 -25.43 52.98 6.88
CA SER A 76 -26.17 52.24 5.84
C SER A 76 -25.41 50.96 5.45
N LEU A 77 -26.12 49.82 5.47
CA LEU A 77 -25.65 48.50 5.04
C LEU A 77 -25.60 48.41 3.50
N HIS A 78 -24.45 48.08 2.94
CA HIS A 78 -24.35 47.43 1.62
C HIS A 78 -23.21 46.39 1.60
N ALA A 79 -23.49 45.26 0.96
CA ALA A 79 -22.59 44.12 0.77
C ALA A 79 -21.33 44.52 -0.02
N ALA A 80 -20.16 44.03 0.42
CA ALA A 80 -18.92 44.20 -0.33
C ALA A 80 -18.88 43.25 -1.53
N GLY A 81 -18.72 43.84 -2.72
CA GLY A 81 -18.69 43.17 -4.02
C GLY A 81 -17.36 42.45 -4.35
N PRO A 82 -17.25 41.87 -5.56
CA PRO A 82 -16.33 40.77 -5.89
C PRO A 82 -14.84 41.12 -6.07
N SER A 83 -14.36 42.26 -5.60
CA SER A 83 -13.01 42.76 -5.91
C SER A 83 -11.96 42.52 -4.82
N THR A 84 -12.33 42.02 -3.64
CA THR A 84 -11.38 41.70 -2.55
C THR A 84 -10.90 40.24 -2.56
N ALA A 85 -11.59 39.32 -3.22
CA ALA A 85 -11.17 37.92 -3.35
C ALA A 85 -10.11 37.70 -4.46
N ALA A 86 -10.05 38.59 -5.46
CA ALA A 86 -9.17 38.43 -6.63
C ALA A 86 -7.71 38.85 -6.40
N VAL A 87 -7.42 39.63 -5.36
CA VAL A 87 -6.05 40.11 -5.05
C VAL A 87 -5.28 39.11 -4.18
N LEU A 88 -5.98 38.26 -3.41
CA LEU A 88 -5.36 37.21 -2.59
C LEU A 88 -5.01 35.93 -3.38
N GLN A 89 -5.66 35.67 -4.54
CA GLN A 89 -5.40 34.47 -5.34
C GLN A 89 -4.29 34.62 -6.40
N ARG A 90 -3.85 35.84 -6.73
CA ARG A 90 -2.91 36.06 -7.85
C ARG A 90 -1.42 36.01 -7.50
N ASN A 91 -1.04 36.10 -6.23
CA ASN A 91 0.38 36.14 -5.81
C ASN A 91 0.91 34.83 -5.19
N ALA A 92 0.09 33.77 -5.11
CA ALA A 92 0.48 32.49 -4.49
C ALA A 92 0.82 31.36 -5.49
N ARG A 93 0.92 31.64 -6.80
CA ARG A 93 1.03 30.60 -7.85
C ARG A 93 2.24 30.66 -8.76
N SER A 94 3.23 31.51 -8.50
CA SER A 94 4.45 31.54 -9.30
C SER A 94 5.69 31.64 -8.42
N GLN A 95 6.39 30.50 -8.29
CA GLN A 95 7.73 30.26 -7.72
C GLN A 95 7.74 29.36 -6.48
N ALA A 96 7.80 28.04 -6.70
CA ALA A 96 8.33 27.06 -5.75
C ALA A 96 8.73 25.75 -6.48
N PRO A 97 9.98 25.26 -6.39
CA PRO A 97 10.30 23.84 -6.55
C PRO A 97 10.17 23.09 -5.21
N PRO A 98 10.11 21.74 -5.19
CA PRO A 98 9.38 21.00 -4.18
C PRO A 98 10.23 20.68 -2.94
N MET A 99 9.68 20.91 -1.74
CA MET A 99 10.12 20.22 -0.52
C MET A 99 8.95 19.94 0.44
N VAL A 100 9.14 18.83 1.13
CA VAL A 100 8.33 18.11 2.11
C VAL A 100 8.14 18.91 3.42
N ALA A 101 7.05 18.59 4.13
CA ALA A 101 6.66 18.92 5.50
C ALA A 101 5.62 20.06 5.67
N ASN A 102 4.42 19.64 6.09
CA ASN A 102 3.31 20.47 6.54
C ASN A 102 3.65 21.26 7.82
N PRO A 103 3.23 22.53 7.94
CA PRO A 103 3.29 23.28 9.19
C PRO A 103 2.07 22.98 10.07
N THR A 104 2.28 22.96 11.39
CA THR A 104 1.20 22.93 12.41
C THR A 104 0.79 24.36 12.80
N PRO A 105 -0.49 24.63 13.14
CA PRO A 105 -0.97 25.95 13.51
C PRO A 105 -0.99 26.12 15.04
N SER A 106 0.03 26.75 15.62
CA SER A 106 -0.09 27.35 16.96
C SER A 106 1.04 28.34 17.22
N SER A 107 0.89 29.56 16.74
CA SER A 107 1.65 30.73 17.18
C SER A 107 0.94 31.98 16.68
N VAL A 108 0.23 32.68 17.58
CA VAL A 108 -0.24 34.04 17.33
C VAL A 108 0.94 34.98 17.63
N ALA A 109 1.88 35.03 16.70
CA ALA A 109 2.90 36.07 16.55
C ALA A 109 3.64 35.83 15.22
N PRO A 110 3.03 36.20 14.07
CA PRO A 110 3.70 37.18 13.22
C PRO A 110 2.70 37.95 12.31
N VAL A 111 1.71 38.65 12.88
CA VAL A 111 0.80 39.52 12.09
C VAL A 111 0.85 40.98 12.53
N THR A 112 1.44 41.27 13.69
CA THR A 112 1.52 42.64 14.23
C THR A 112 2.78 43.43 13.80
N LEU A 113 3.80 42.79 13.20
CA LEU A 113 4.99 43.49 12.67
C LEU A 113 4.82 43.97 11.21
N GLY A 114 3.91 43.37 10.44
CA GLY A 114 3.72 43.68 9.02
C GLY A 114 2.82 44.88 8.74
N VAL A 115 2.03 45.33 9.73
CA VAL A 115 1.09 46.46 9.57
C VAL A 115 1.69 47.77 10.09
N VAL A 116 2.64 47.74 11.03
CA VAL A 116 3.31 48.95 11.55
C VAL A 116 4.46 49.43 10.65
N LEU A 117 5.02 48.57 9.79
CA LEU A 117 6.08 48.93 8.85
C LEU A 117 5.57 49.44 7.48
N ARG A 118 4.25 49.56 7.30
CA ARG A 118 3.65 50.04 6.04
C ARG A 118 3.09 51.46 6.11
N GLU A 119 2.90 52.02 7.30
CA GLU A 119 2.42 53.41 7.47
C GLU A 119 3.55 54.43 7.67
N THR A 120 4.80 54.00 7.83
CA THR A 120 5.97 54.89 7.98
C THR A 120 6.79 55.09 6.70
N LEU A 121 6.50 54.35 5.63
CA LEU A 121 7.20 54.46 4.33
C LEU A 121 6.43 55.23 3.24
N HIS A 122 5.28 55.83 3.58
CA HIS A 122 4.53 56.70 2.66
C HIS A 122 4.76 58.21 2.87
N ALA A 123 5.70 58.61 3.73
CA ALA A 123 5.94 60.02 4.06
C ALA A 123 7.19 60.66 3.42
N GLN A 124 7.98 59.94 2.61
CA GLN A 124 9.14 60.53 1.93
C GLN A 124 9.35 59.95 0.52
N SER A 125 8.59 60.45 -0.46
CA SER A 125 8.98 60.35 -1.87
C SER A 125 8.58 61.60 -2.64
N THR A 126 9.38 62.65 -2.54
CA THR A 126 9.42 63.74 -3.52
C THR A 126 10.86 64.20 -3.70
N ALA A 127 11.51 63.72 -4.76
CA ALA A 127 12.42 64.46 -5.66
C ALA A 127 13.36 63.50 -6.41
N GLN A 128 13.29 63.54 -7.76
CA GLN A 128 14.37 63.55 -8.78
C GLN A 128 15.64 62.71 -8.51
N SER A 129 16.26 61.93 -9.40
CA SER A 129 16.28 61.78 -10.86
C SER A 129 17.18 60.56 -11.14
N GLY A 130 16.82 59.61 -12.01
CA GLY A 130 17.48 59.46 -13.33
C GLY A 130 18.78 58.64 -13.35
N SER A 131 18.70 57.33 -13.63
CA SER A 131 19.55 56.54 -14.57
C SER A 131 19.53 55.01 -14.24
N THR A 132 19.91 54.22 -15.23
CA THR A 132 19.42 52.89 -15.67
C THR A 132 19.76 51.62 -14.85
N PRO A 133 19.03 50.50 -15.06
CA PRO A 133 19.02 49.33 -14.19
C PRO A 133 20.04 48.27 -14.61
N ALA A 134 21.22 48.28 -14.00
CA ALA A 134 22.14 47.15 -14.04
C ALA A 134 23.05 47.22 -12.81
N ASN A 135 22.53 46.79 -11.64
CA ASN A 135 23.23 46.42 -10.39
C ASN A 135 22.38 46.66 -9.12
N MET A 136 21.14 46.13 -9.08
CA MET A 136 20.33 46.11 -7.85
C MET A 136 19.91 44.67 -7.48
N ASN A 137 20.90 43.78 -7.32
CA ASN A 137 20.72 42.53 -6.58
C ASN A 137 21.91 42.17 -5.68
N LEU A 138 22.86 43.09 -5.47
CA LEU A 138 24.05 42.84 -4.64
C LEU A 138 24.16 43.77 -3.41
N ALA A 139 23.32 44.79 -3.28
CA ALA A 139 23.39 45.78 -2.19
C ALA A 139 22.31 45.62 -1.10
N ALA A 140 21.35 44.69 -1.25
CA ALA A 140 20.39 44.33 -0.19
C ALA A 140 20.92 43.20 0.74
N THR A 141 22.06 42.60 0.40
CA THR A 141 22.70 41.53 1.19
C THR A 141 23.72 42.07 2.21
N LEU A 142 24.07 43.37 2.15
CA LEU A 142 25.24 43.91 2.86
C LEU A 142 24.95 45.08 3.82
N LEU A 143 23.69 45.42 4.08
CA LEU A 143 23.32 46.45 5.07
C LEU A 143 22.30 45.96 6.12
N GLY A 144 22.39 44.68 6.47
CA GLY A 144 21.88 44.11 7.74
C GLY A 144 22.98 43.95 8.80
N GLY A 145 24.09 44.67 8.65
CA GLY A 145 25.21 44.66 9.58
C GLY A 145 25.05 45.72 10.67
N SER A 146 24.51 45.34 11.81
CA SER A 146 24.89 45.91 13.11
C SER A 146 25.76 44.84 13.77
N GLY A 147 27.08 45.04 13.88
CA GLY A 147 27.63 46.03 14.79
C GLY A 147 28.00 45.28 16.06
N SER A 148 29.21 44.72 16.06
CA SER A 148 29.79 43.96 17.16
C SER A 148 30.01 44.85 18.38
N THR A 149 29.35 44.52 19.47
CA THR A 149 29.86 44.78 20.83
C THR A 149 29.64 43.50 21.65
N ALA A 150 30.76 42.90 22.07
CA ALA A 150 30.87 41.75 22.97
C ALA A 150 29.95 40.55 22.68
N ALA A 151 30.31 39.77 21.66
CA ALA A 151 29.82 38.39 21.52
C ALA A 151 30.33 37.56 22.71
N ALA A 152 29.52 37.43 23.75
CA ALA A 152 29.59 36.27 24.62
C ALA A 152 29.45 35.04 23.71
N LEU A 153 30.50 34.21 23.67
CA LEU A 153 30.51 32.94 22.94
C LEU A 153 29.23 32.17 23.27
N LYS A 154 28.31 32.02 22.31
CA LYS A 154 27.29 30.97 22.41
C LYS A 154 28.07 29.64 22.53
N PRO A 155 27.84 28.83 23.57
CA PRO A 155 28.52 27.56 23.70
C PRO A 155 28.28 26.73 22.41
N LYS A 156 29.34 26.08 21.93
CA LYS A 156 29.27 25.15 20.80
C LYS A 156 28.21 24.10 21.15
N ALA A 157 27.22 23.90 20.27
CA ALA A 157 26.14 22.93 20.50
C ALA A 157 26.76 21.55 20.80
N SER A 158 26.25 20.88 21.84
CA SER A 158 26.78 19.59 22.27
C SER A 158 26.56 18.52 21.21
N ALA A 159 27.43 17.51 21.15
CA ALA A 159 27.28 16.41 20.20
C ALA A 159 25.96 15.65 20.42
N LEU A 160 25.54 15.50 21.69
CA LEU A 160 24.27 14.90 22.06
C LEU A 160 23.05 15.71 21.61
N GLU A 161 23.10 17.04 21.56
CA GLU A 161 22.01 17.86 21.01
C GLU A 161 21.94 17.81 19.48
N VAL A 162 23.10 17.69 18.82
CA VAL A 162 23.18 17.71 17.35
C VAL A 162 22.79 16.35 16.75
N TYR A 163 23.24 15.26 17.36
CA TYR A 163 23.07 13.90 16.83
C TYR A 163 22.11 13.04 17.66
N GLY A 164 21.57 13.58 18.74
CA GLY A 164 20.64 12.88 19.63
C GLY A 164 19.25 13.51 19.63
N ARG A 165 18.24 12.66 19.76
CA ARG A 165 16.85 13.07 20.03
C ARG A 165 16.46 12.63 21.44
N ASP A 166 16.07 13.59 22.27
CA ASP A 166 15.61 13.27 23.63
C ASP A 166 14.19 12.70 23.63
N MET A 167 14.11 11.40 23.91
CA MET A 167 12.85 10.67 23.98
C MET A 167 12.03 11.07 25.22
N VAL A 168 12.67 11.49 26.31
CA VAL A 168 12.01 11.92 27.55
C VAL A 168 11.30 13.25 27.32
N ALA A 169 11.95 14.19 26.62
CA ALA A 169 11.33 15.46 26.21
C ALA A 169 10.17 15.24 25.21
N ALA A 170 10.23 14.19 24.39
CA ALA A 170 9.22 13.87 23.40
C ALA A 170 7.99 13.12 23.95
N VAL A 171 8.00 12.67 25.21
CA VAL A 171 6.92 11.83 25.81
C VAL A 171 5.53 12.44 25.65
N SER A 172 5.40 13.77 25.79
CA SER A 172 4.10 14.45 25.65
C SER A 172 3.42 14.22 24.29
N LYS A 173 4.21 13.94 23.24
CA LYS A 173 3.77 13.65 21.88
C LYS A 173 3.95 12.17 21.51
N ALA A 174 4.53 11.34 22.37
CA ALA A 174 4.77 9.92 22.11
C ALA A 174 3.52 9.07 22.37
N ASP A 175 3.37 7.98 21.62
CA ASP A 175 2.23 7.08 21.74
C ASP A 175 2.26 6.31 23.06
N PRO A 176 1.12 6.00 23.69
CA PRO A 176 1.11 5.19 24.89
C PRO A 176 1.68 3.80 24.61
N VAL A 177 2.53 3.31 25.51
CA VAL A 177 3.12 1.97 25.37
C VAL A 177 2.30 0.97 26.18
N ILE A 178 1.76 -0.04 25.50
CA ILE A 178 0.85 -1.03 26.09
C ILE A 178 1.47 -2.43 26.02
N GLY A 179 1.41 -3.18 27.12
CA GLY A 179 1.73 -4.61 27.16
C GLY A 179 3.23 -4.94 27.02
N ARG A 180 4.12 -4.00 27.39
CA ARG A 180 5.59 -4.17 27.35
C ARG A 180 6.24 -4.01 28.72
N ASP A 181 5.48 -4.25 29.79
CA ASP A 181 5.93 -3.98 31.15
C ASP A 181 7.11 -4.85 31.57
N ASP A 182 7.14 -6.11 31.14
CA ASP A 182 8.19 -7.07 31.48
C ASP A 182 9.53 -6.72 30.82
N GLU A 183 9.52 -6.35 29.53
CA GLU A 183 10.72 -5.91 28.83
C GLU A 183 11.24 -4.59 29.41
N ILE A 184 10.36 -3.63 29.68
CA ILE A 184 10.74 -2.34 30.29
C ILE A 184 11.33 -2.58 31.70
N ASN A 185 10.68 -3.41 32.53
CA ASN A 185 11.19 -3.79 33.85
C ASN A 185 12.57 -4.45 33.75
N ARG A 186 12.75 -5.35 32.77
CA ARG A 186 14.03 -6.01 32.54
C ARG A 186 15.13 -5.01 32.18
N ILE A 187 14.84 -4.04 31.29
CA ILE A 187 15.78 -2.98 30.94
C ILE A 187 16.13 -2.13 32.17
N ILE A 188 15.14 -1.71 32.97
CA ILE A 188 15.37 -0.96 34.21
C ILE A 188 16.32 -1.72 35.15
N CYS A 189 16.08 -3.03 35.35
CA CYS A 189 16.97 -3.87 36.16
C CYS A 189 18.40 -3.91 35.60
N VAL A 190 18.56 -3.98 34.28
CA VAL A 190 19.88 -3.99 33.62
C VAL A 190 20.59 -2.65 33.80
N LEU A 191 19.93 -1.53 33.52
CA LEU A 191 20.51 -0.19 33.58
C LEU A 191 20.94 0.22 35.00
N CYS A 192 20.30 -0.35 36.03
CA CYS A 192 20.64 -0.15 37.44
C CYS A 192 21.86 -0.98 37.91
N ARG A 193 22.40 -1.89 37.09
CA ARG A 193 23.59 -2.67 37.46
C ARG A 193 24.83 -1.77 37.53
N ARG A 194 25.80 -2.16 38.36
CA ARG A 194 27.11 -1.49 38.46
C ARG A 194 28.01 -1.76 37.25
N THR A 195 27.96 -2.99 36.72
CA THR A 195 28.67 -3.44 35.53
C THR A 195 27.69 -4.18 34.62
N LYS A 196 27.98 -4.25 33.32
CA LYS A 196 27.05 -4.82 32.31
C LYS A 196 25.67 -4.14 32.39
N ASN A 197 25.70 -2.81 32.42
CA ASN A 197 24.55 -1.91 32.58
C ASN A 197 24.00 -1.42 31.24
N SER A 198 24.13 -2.25 30.20
CA SER A 198 23.63 -2.00 28.86
C SER A 198 22.77 -3.17 28.40
N ALA A 199 21.67 -2.88 27.73
CA ALA A 199 20.69 -3.88 27.28
C ALA A 199 20.61 -3.88 25.75
N ILE A 200 20.34 -5.04 25.15
CA ILE A 200 20.06 -5.13 23.73
C ILE A 200 18.74 -5.85 23.49
N LEU A 201 17.82 -5.15 22.85
CA LEU A 201 16.51 -5.63 22.43
C LEU A 201 16.67 -6.43 21.14
N VAL A 202 16.35 -7.72 21.19
CA VAL A 202 16.46 -8.63 20.04
C VAL A 202 15.08 -9.18 19.72
N GLY A 203 14.57 -8.85 18.54
CA GLY A 203 13.24 -9.24 18.09
C GLY A 203 13.04 -8.96 16.61
N ALA A 204 12.05 -9.60 15.99
CA ALA A 204 11.72 -9.40 14.56
C ALA A 204 11.42 -7.90 14.25
N PRO A 205 11.50 -7.46 12.99
CA PRO A 205 11.01 -6.14 12.58
C PRO A 205 9.53 -5.95 12.98
N GLY A 206 9.12 -4.72 13.29
CA GLY A 206 7.71 -4.42 13.59
C GLY A 206 7.18 -4.87 14.96
N VAL A 207 7.94 -5.59 15.79
CA VAL A 207 7.46 -6.04 17.12
C VAL A 207 7.37 -4.92 18.18
N GLY A 208 7.86 -3.71 17.89
CA GLY A 208 7.81 -2.58 18.82
C GLY A 208 9.04 -2.46 19.74
N LYS A 209 10.26 -2.69 19.22
CA LYS A 209 11.50 -2.49 19.99
C LYS A 209 11.69 -1.03 20.42
N THR A 210 11.45 -0.09 19.52
CA THR A 210 11.52 1.36 19.79
C THR A 210 10.46 1.79 20.80
N ALA A 211 9.25 1.22 20.73
CA ALA A 211 8.18 1.46 21.70
C ALA A 211 8.59 1.06 23.13
N ILE A 212 9.44 0.05 23.32
CA ILE A 212 9.96 -0.30 24.64
C ILE A 212 10.87 0.83 25.20
N ALA A 213 11.70 1.45 24.36
CA ALA A 213 12.52 2.59 24.75
C ALA A 213 11.67 3.83 25.08
N GLU A 214 10.62 4.10 24.29
CA GLU A 214 9.63 5.13 24.60
C GLU A 214 8.89 4.85 25.91
N GLY A 215 8.58 3.59 26.20
CA GLY A 215 7.94 3.16 27.44
C GLY A 215 8.84 3.38 28.66
N LEU A 216 10.15 3.16 28.50
CA LEU A 216 11.12 3.56 29.52
C LEU A 216 11.12 5.08 29.74
N ALA A 217 11.09 5.87 28.66
CA ALA A 217 11.02 7.33 28.76
C ALA A 217 9.76 7.78 29.52
N GLN A 218 8.60 7.20 29.20
CA GLN A 218 7.33 7.45 29.88
C GLN A 218 7.41 7.16 31.38
N ARG A 219 8.04 6.04 31.78
CA ARG A 219 8.22 5.71 33.19
C ARG A 219 9.16 6.66 33.91
N ILE A 220 10.20 7.16 33.25
CA ILE A 220 11.09 8.17 33.84
C ILE A 220 10.32 9.47 34.11
N VAL A 221 9.53 9.96 33.14
CA VAL A 221 8.70 11.16 33.30
C VAL A 221 7.67 10.99 34.42
N ALA A 222 7.05 9.81 34.49
CA ALA A 222 6.07 9.49 35.53
C ALA A 222 6.69 9.28 36.93
N GLY A 223 8.03 9.23 37.05
CA GLY A 223 8.71 8.89 38.30
C GLY A 223 8.62 7.41 38.70
N ASN A 224 8.17 6.54 37.77
CA ASN A 224 8.00 5.10 37.97
C ASN A 224 9.30 4.32 37.67
N VAL A 225 10.43 4.84 38.14
CA VAL A 225 11.76 4.23 38.01
C VAL A 225 12.54 4.31 39.32
N PRO A 226 13.50 3.41 39.57
CA PRO A 226 14.38 3.52 40.73
C PRO A 226 15.15 4.85 40.75
N ALA A 227 15.53 5.32 41.95
CA ALA A 227 16.24 6.59 42.15
C ALA A 227 17.50 6.74 41.27
N ALA A 228 18.19 5.64 40.95
CA ALA A 228 19.36 5.61 40.08
C ALA A 228 19.09 6.05 38.63
N LEU A 229 17.83 5.97 38.17
CA LEU A 229 17.37 6.39 36.84
C LEU A 229 16.45 7.62 36.91
N SER A 230 16.16 8.14 38.10
CA SER A 230 15.32 9.32 38.26
C SER A 230 15.97 10.54 37.58
N GLY A 231 15.20 11.21 36.73
CA GLY A 231 15.67 12.34 35.93
C GLY A 231 16.75 11.98 34.91
N ALA A 232 16.85 10.70 34.50
CA ALA A 232 17.71 10.33 33.39
C ALA A 232 17.07 10.74 32.05
N HIS A 233 17.91 11.11 31.08
CA HIS A 233 17.51 11.34 29.70
C HIS A 233 17.76 10.09 28.86
N ILE A 234 16.91 9.85 27.87
CA ILE A 234 17.10 8.79 26.87
C ILE A 234 17.33 9.49 25.53
N LEU A 235 18.53 9.34 24.99
CA LEU A 235 18.93 10.00 23.76
C LEU A 235 19.04 8.98 22.64
N GLU A 236 18.09 9.04 21.69
CA GLU A 236 18.12 8.26 20.46
C GLU A 236 19.16 8.86 19.50
N LEU A 237 20.15 8.05 19.10
CA LEU A 237 21.21 8.50 18.19
C LEU A 237 20.78 8.40 16.72
N ASP A 238 20.82 9.52 16.01
CA ASP A 238 20.61 9.55 14.56
C ASP A 238 21.91 9.17 13.82
N LEU A 239 22.08 7.87 13.58
CA LEU A 239 23.22 7.34 12.83
C LEU A 239 23.29 7.90 11.41
N GLY A 240 22.15 8.24 10.80
CA GLY A 240 22.07 8.85 9.48
C GLY A 240 22.73 10.23 9.45
N ALA A 241 22.37 11.10 10.40
CA ALA A 241 22.98 12.42 10.57
C ALA A 241 24.48 12.34 10.90
N MET A 242 24.89 11.32 11.65
CA MET A 242 26.31 11.11 11.98
C MET A 242 27.15 10.74 10.76
N VAL A 243 26.59 9.99 9.81
CA VAL A 243 27.25 9.60 8.55
C VAL A 243 27.05 10.65 7.45
N ALA A 244 25.96 11.42 7.50
CA ALA A 244 25.69 12.48 6.56
C ALA A 244 26.78 13.56 6.60
N ALA A 245 27.17 14.01 5.40
CA ALA A 245 28.22 15.00 5.18
C ALA A 245 29.64 14.62 5.67
N THR A 246 29.92 13.35 5.98
CA THR A 246 31.29 12.89 6.25
C THR A 246 31.94 12.34 4.98
N THR A 247 32.85 13.10 4.38
CA THR A 247 33.72 12.64 3.27
C THR A 247 34.91 11.82 3.76
N LEU A 248 35.24 11.91 5.06
CA LEU A 248 36.38 11.25 5.69
C LEU A 248 35.93 10.42 6.90
N ARG A 249 36.37 9.14 6.95
CA ARG A 249 36.14 8.19 8.05
C ARG A 249 36.45 8.75 9.44
N GLY A 250 37.50 9.57 9.55
CA GLY A 250 37.91 10.18 10.82
C GLY A 250 36.87 11.10 11.45
N MET A 251 36.05 11.79 10.65
CA MET A 251 35.02 12.70 11.15
C MET A 251 33.89 11.95 11.87
N PHE A 252 33.49 10.79 11.33
CA PHE A 252 32.48 9.95 11.97
C PHE A 252 33.00 9.39 13.31
N GLU A 253 34.24 8.91 13.33
CA GLU A 253 34.88 8.41 14.55
C GLU A 253 35.02 9.52 15.62
N GLU A 254 35.32 10.75 15.22
CA GLU A 254 35.36 11.92 16.11
C GLU A 254 33.98 12.26 16.68
N ARG A 255 32.92 12.25 15.86
CA ARG A 255 31.54 12.47 16.31
C ARG A 255 31.12 11.44 17.35
N ILE A 256 31.39 10.14 17.11
CA ILE A 256 31.10 9.06 18.06
C ILE A 256 31.90 9.23 19.36
N LYS A 257 33.18 9.61 19.28
CA LYS A 257 33.99 9.89 20.48
C LYS A 257 33.39 11.02 21.33
N ASN A 258 32.94 12.11 20.70
CA ASN A 258 32.32 13.23 21.40
C ASN A 258 31.01 12.81 22.08
N VAL A 259 30.15 12.05 21.39
CA VAL A 259 28.92 11.48 21.98
C VAL A 259 29.22 10.60 23.19
N ILE A 260 30.22 9.72 23.08
CA ILE A 260 30.63 8.85 24.20
C ILE A 260 31.13 9.70 25.37
N GLN A 261 31.99 10.68 25.12
CA GLN A 261 32.57 11.54 26.16
C GLN A 261 31.48 12.30 26.92
N GLU A 262 30.55 12.94 26.21
CA GLU A 262 29.44 13.68 26.81
C GLU A 262 28.51 12.76 27.63
N ALA A 263 28.27 11.53 27.15
CA ALA A 263 27.49 10.54 27.90
C ALA A 263 28.20 10.04 29.18
N GLU A 264 29.53 9.95 29.16
CA GLU A 264 30.32 9.63 30.36
C GLU A 264 30.29 10.78 31.37
N ASP A 265 30.46 12.02 30.90
CA ASP A 265 30.44 13.23 31.74
C ASP A 265 29.07 13.45 32.41
N ALA A 266 28.00 12.93 31.80
CA ALA A 266 26.65 12.92 32.38
C ALA A 266 26.48 11.97 33.58
N ASN A 267 27.51 11.22 33.98
CA ASN A 267 27.53 10.37 35.19
C ASN A 267 26.31 9.44 35.32
N GLY A 268 25.94 8.80 34.21
CA GLY A 268 24.81 7.86 34.15
C GLY A 268 23.42 8.50 34.06
N LYS A 269 23.32 9.84 34.00
CA LYS A 269 22.05 10.54 33.71
C LYS A 269 21.66 10.53 32.24
N VAL A 270 22.56 10.11 31.34
CA VAL A 270 22.25 9.88 29.93
C VAL A 270 22.25 8.39 29.63
N ILE A 271 21.17 7.93 29.00
CA ILE A 271 21.04 6.59 28.43
C ILE A 271 21.03 6.74 26.91
N LEU A 272 22.00 6.15 26.23
CA LEU A 272 22.06 6.16 24.77
C LEU A 272 21.14 5.07 24.21
N PHE A 273 20.18 5.46 23.38
CA PHE A 273 19.38 4.53 22.58
C PHE A 273 19.92 4.47 21.15
N VAL A 274 20.20 3.27 20.67
CA VAL A 274 20.67 3.04 19.29
C VAL A 274 19.72 2.07 18.63
N ASP A 275 18.85 2.61 17.78
CA ASP A 275 18.08 1.78 16.88
C ASP A 275 19.02 1.18 15.81
N GLU A 276 18.71 -0.02 15.35
CA GLU A 276 19.55 -0.76 14.38
C GLU A 276 21.04 -0.84 14.80
N MET A 277 21.32 -1.25 16.03
CA MET A 277 22.68 -1.31 16.62
C MET A 277 23.72 -2.03 15.75
N HIS A 278 23.30 -2.99 14.92
CA HIS A 278 24.16 -3.71 13.98
C HIS A 278 24.82 -2.78 12.94
N MET A 279 24.26 -1.61 12.66
CA MET A 279 24.84 -0.57 11.80
C MET A 279 26.15 -0.02 12.35
N LEU A 280 26.35 -0.04 13.67
CA LEU A 280 27.64 0.34 14.30
C LEU A 280 28.68 -0.79 14.31
N LEU A 281 28.25 -2.01 13.96
CA LEU A 281 29.01 -3.26 14.14
C LEU A 281 29.36 -3.95 12.81
N GLY A 282 29.12 -3.28 11.68
CA GLY A 282 29.63 -3.71 10.37
C GLY A 282 28.60 -4.09 9.32
N ALA A 283 27.35 -3.65 9.47
CA ALA A 283 26.37 -3.74 8.38
C ALA A 283 26.58 -2.69 7.26
N SER A 284 27.40 -1.65 7.48
CA SER A 284 27.75 -0.65 6.44
C SER A 284 29.25 -0.63 6.13
N ASN A 285 29.60 -0.44 4.85
CA ASN A 285 31.00 -0.37 4.39
C ASN A 285 31.81 0.80 5.02
N ILE A 286 31.14 1.79 5.59
CA ILE A 286 31.76 2.97 6.25
C ILE A 286 31.96 2.71 7.76
N SER A 287 31.11 1.90 8.37
CA SER A 287 31.09 1.58 9.81
C SER A 287 31.99 0.39 10.21
N SER A 288 32.43 -0.43 9.25
CA SER A 288 32.83 -1.83 9.47
C SER A 288 34.06 -2.10 10.35
N VAL A 289 34.82 -1.09 10.79
CA VAL A 289 35.98 -1.34 11.67
C VAL A 289 36.17 -0.30 12.80
N GLY A 290 35.38 0.78 12.84
CA GLY A 290 35.66 1.94 13.72
C GLY A 290 34.81 2.03 14.99
N ALA A 291 33.48 2.18 14.85
CA ALA A 291 32.60 2.56 15.96
C ALA A 291 32.52 1.49 17.07
N ALA A 292 32.44 0.21 16.71
CA ALA A 292 32.45 -0.90 17.67
C ALA A 292 33.65 -0.84 18.62
N ASN A 293 34.83 -0.51 18.09
CA ASN A 293 36.07 -0.42 18.86
C ASN A 293 36.11 0.81 19.77
N LEU A 294 35.39 1.88 19.43
CA LEU A 294 35.23 3.06 20.27
C LEU A 294 34.24 2.83 21.43
N LEU A 295 33.18 2.06 21.19
CA LEU A 295 32.16 1.75 22.19
C LEU A 295 32.62 0.70 23.21
N LYS A 296 33.40 -0.31 22.79
CA LYS A 296 33.86 -1.41 23.64
C LYS A 296 34.47 -0.95 24.99
N PRO A 297 35.42 0.01 25.04
CA PRO A 297 36.01 0.48 26.31
C PRO A 297 35.04 1.26 27.20
N ALA A 298 34.09 1.99 26.62
CA ALA A 298 33.07 2.75 27.35
C ALA A 298 32.05 1.79 28.00
N LEU A 299 31.59 0.80 27.25
CA LEU A 299 30.66 -0.23 27.71
C LEU A 299 31.30 -1.20 28.71
N ALA A 300 32.55 -1.61 28.50
CA ALA A 300 33.25 -2.58 29.36
C ALA A 300 33.40 -2.12 30.81
N ARG A 301 33.61 -0.82 31.00
CA ARG A 301 33.77 -0.20 32.32
C ARG A 301 32.44 0.27 32.92
N GLY A 302 31.32 0.09 32.22
CA GLY A 302 30.01 0.60 32.63
C GLY A 302 29.95 2.13 32.71
N ARG A 303 30.86 2.84 32.02
CA ARG A 303 30.95 4.31 32.04
C ARG A 303 29.77 4.98 31.33
N ILE A 304 29.20 4.29 30.35
CA ILE A 304 27.98 4.70 29.65
C ILE A 304 26.88 3.66 29.86
N ARG A 305 25.63 4.13 29.86
CA ARG A 305 24.42 3.30 29.80
C ARG A 305 23.91 3.29 28.36
N CYS A 306 23.65 2.12 27.81
CA CYS A 306 23.18 2.00 26.43
C CYS A 306 22.06 0.96 26.30
N VAL A 307 21.04 1.29 25.50
CA VAL A 307 20.01 0.36 25.04
C VAL A 307 20.11 0.28 23.52
N GLY A 308 20.44 -0.90 23.00
CA GLY A 308 20.44 -1.16 21.55
C GLY A 308 19.20 -1.92 21.11
N ALA A 309 18.79 -1.75 19.85
CA ALA A 309 17.78 -2.60 19.21
C ALA A 309 18.32 -3.23 17.92
N THR A 310 17.94 -4.49 17.65
CA THR A 310 18.35 -5.21 16.42
C THR A 310 17.41 -6.38 16.12
N THR A 311 17.48 -6.91 14.90
CA THR A 311 16.79 -8.17 14.55
C THR A 311 17.57 -9.41 14.99
N PHE A 312 16.91 -10.57 15.01
CA PHE A 312 17.54 -11.86 15.28
C PHE A 312 18.68 -12.19 14.31
N GLU A 313 18.44 -11.97 13.02
CA GLU A 313 19.39 -12.29 11.95
C GLU A 313 20.66 -11.44 12.08
N GLU A 314 20.49 -10.13 12.29
CA GLU A 314 21.60 -9.20 12.48
C GLU A 314 22.35 -9.44 13.79
N TYR A 315 21.63 -9.74 14.88
CA TYR A 315 22.26 -10.10 16.15
C TYR A 315 23.20 -11.28 15.96
N ARG A 316 22.73 -12.36 15.34
CA ARG A 316 23.53 -13.56 15.08
C ARG A 316 24.69 -13.29 14.14
N LYS A 317 24.49 -12.43 13.14
CA LYS A 317 25.49 -12.13 12.11
C LYS A 317 26.61 -11.23 12.62
N TYR A 318 26.30 -10.19 13.39
CA TYR A 318 27.23 -9.11 13.74
C TYR A 318 27.60 -9.05 15.23
N ILE A 319 26.68 -9.44 16.12
CA ILE A 319 26.83 -9.21 17.57
C ILE A 319 27.34 -10.47 18.27
N GLU A 320 26.69 -11.60 18.04
CA GLU A 320 27.02 -12.90 18.65
C GLU A 320 28.42 -13.39 18.24
N LYS A 321 28.89 -13.01 17.05
CA LYS A 321 30.26 -13.32 16.59
C LYS A 321 31.34 -12.51 17.31
N ASP A 322 31.01 -11.36 17.89
CA ASP A 322 31.94 -10.52 18.65
C ASP A 322 31.77 -10.77 20.16
N ALA A 323 32.49 -11.77 20.67
CA ALA A 323 32.43 -12.16 22.07
C ALA A 323 32.86 -11.06 23.07
N ALA A 324 33.54 -9.99 22.61
CA ALA A 324 33.88 -8.86 23.46
C ALA A 324 32.69 -7.91 23.60
N PHE A 325 31.94 -7.68 22.52
CA PHE A 325 30.77 -6.81 22.50
C PHE A 325 29.53 -7.50 23.11
N GLU A 326 29.26 -8.76 22.75
CA GLU A 326 28.14 -9.53 23.27
C GLU A 326 28.13 -9.57 24.81
N ARG A 327 29.29 -9.80 25.43
CA ARG A 327 29.42 -9.87 26.90
C ARG A 327 29.10 -8.56 27.62
N ARG A 328 29.01 -7.41 26.91
CA ARG A 328 28.69 -6.10 27.51
C ARG A 328 27.20 -5.80 27.54
N PHE A 329 26.42 -6.48 26.72
CA PHE A 329 24.98 -6.31 26.68
C PHE A 329 24.27 -7.46 27.39
N GLU A 330 23.22 -7.13 28.11
CA GLU A 330 22.21 -8.10 28.46
C GLU A 330 21.22 -8.23 27.30
N LYS A 331 21.07 -9.46 26.78
CA LYS A 331 20.06 -9.75 25.77
C LYS A 331 18.67 -9.74 26.40
N VAL A 332 17.78 -8.93 25.84
CA VAL A 332 16.34 -8.88 26.17
C VAL A 332 15.59 -9.31 24.93
N LEU A 333 14.93 -10.46 25.01
CA LEU A 333 14.12 -11.00 23.92
C LEU A 333 12.83 -10.21 23.81
N VAL A 334 12.48 -9.76 22.60
CA VAL A 334 11.21 -9.07 22.32
C VAL A 334 10.38 -9.95 21.41
N GLU A 335 9.34 -10.53 21.97
CA GLU A 335 8.43 -11.43 21.26
C GLU A 335 7.31 -10.66 20.55
N GLU A 336 6.79 -11.26 19.50
CA GLU A 336 5.58 -10.79 18.82
C GLU A 336 4.40 -10.88 19.80
N PRO A 337 3.61 -9.80 19.99
CA PRO A 337 2.48 -9.83 20.91
C PRO A 337 1.39 -10.78 20.39
N SER A 338 0.66 -11.39 21.32
CA SER A 338 -0.49 -12.21 20.97
C SER A 338 -1.60 -11.40 20.29
N LEU A 339 -2.56 -12.09 19.69
CA LEU A 339 -3.73 -11.44 19.08
C LEU A 339 -4.49 -10.55 20.08
N SER A 340 -4.69 -11.03 21.32
CA SER A 340 -5.38 -10.26 22.36
C SER A 340 -4.57 -9.05 22.84
N ALA A 341 -3.25 -9.21 22.98
CA ALA A 341 -2.36 -8.10 23.31
C ALA A 341 -2.34 -7.04 22.19
N THR A 342 -2.36 -7.46 20.93
CA THR A 342 -2.43 -6.56 19.78
C THR A 342 -3.73 -5.76 19.76
N ILE A 343 -4.87 -6.38 20.06
CA ILE A 343 -6.16 -5.67 20.18
C ILE A 343 -6.07 -4.60 21.28
N ALA A 344 -5.47 -4.91 22.42
CA ALA A 344 -5.29 -3.94 23.51
C ALA A 344 -4.36 -2.77 23.10
N ILE A 345 -3.28 -3.05 22.36
CA ILE A 345 -2.39 -2.04 21.79
C ILE A 345 -3.19 -1.10 20.88
N LEU A 346 -3.93 -1.65 19.91
CA LEU A 346 -4.74 -0.85 18.98
C LEU A 346 -5.82 -0.03 19.71
N GLN A 347 -6.45 -0.57 20.75
CA GLN A 347 -7.39 0.17 21.59
C GLN A 347 -6.73 1.36 22.30
N GLY A 348 -5.50 1.19 22.79
CA GLY A 348 -4.71 2.27 23.39
C GLY A 348 -4.31 3.36 22.38
N LEU A 349 -4.04 2.98 21.12
CA LEU A 349 -3.67 3.90 20.04
C LEU A 349 -4.87 4.57 19.36
N LYS A 350 -6.07 3.98 19.49
CA LYS A 350 -7.32 4.39 18.83
C LYS A 350 -7.52 5.91 18.79
N LYS A 351 -7.50 6.54 19.97
CA LYS A 351 -7.80 7.97 20.12
C LYS A 351 -6.84 8.85 19.32
N ARG A 352 -5.57 8.47 19.21
CA ARG A 352 -4.56 9.24 18.46
C ARG A 352 -4.76 9.14 16.96
N TYR A 353 -5.10 7.95 16.45
CA TYR A 353 -5.46 7.79 15.04
C TYR A 353 -6.75 8.53 14.68
N GLU A 354 -7.75 8.51 15.56
CA GLU A 354 -8.99 9.29 15.40
C GLU A 354 -8.70 10.79 15.31
N GLU A 355 -7.84 11.32 16.21
CA GLU A 355 -7.42 12.72 16.22
C GLU A 355 -6.60 13.09 14.98
N HIS A 356 -5.66 12.24 14.59
CA HIS A 356 -4.76 12.46 13.45
C HIS A 356 -5.50 12.46 12.11
N HIS A 357 -6.40 11.49 11.88
CA HIS A 357 -7.13 11.35 10.62
C HIS A 357 -8.47 12.08 10.60
N HIS A 358 -8.90 12.62 11.74
CA HIS A 358 -10.23 13.20 11.89
C HIS A 358 -11.34 12.20 11.48
N THR A 359 -11.26 11.00 12.05
CA THR A 359 -12.18 9.86 11.83
C THR A 359 -12.66 9.31 13.17
N ILE A 360 -13.71 8.47 13.14
CA ILE A 360 -14.16 7.68 14.29
C ILE A 360 -13.89 6.21 13.97
N ILE A 361 -13.19 5.50 14.85
CA ILE A 361 -12.85 4.09 14.65
C ILE A 361 -13.77 3.21 15.51
N GLN A 362 -14.48 2.27 14.90
CA GLN A 362 -15.30 1.33 15.67
C GLN A 362 -14.43 0.28 16.36
N ASP A 363 -14.84 -0.17 17.56
CA ASP A 363 -14.12 -1.23 18.28
C ASP A 363 -14.12 -2.55 17.49
N ALA A 364 -15.20 -2.81 16.75
CA ALA A 364 -15.28 -3.94 15.82
C ALA A 364 -14.22 -3.85 14.71
N ALA A 365 -13.88 -2.64 14.25
CA ALA A 365 -12.84 -2.44 13.24
C ALA A 365 -11.44 -2.74 13.80
N ILE A 366 -11.17 -2.42 15.06
CA ILE A 366 -9.93 -2.78 15.76
C ILE A 366 -9.78 -4.30 15.85
N VAL A 367 -10.83 -4.98 16.29
CA VAL A 367 -10.83 -6.45 16.37
C VAL A 367 -10.66 -7.07 14.98
N ALA A 368 -11.33 -6.51 13.96
CA ALA A 368 -11.17 -6.94 12.58
C ALA A 368 -9.73 -6.74 12.09
N ALA A 369 -9.10 -5.60 12.32
CA ALA A 369 -7.71 -5.34 11.89
C ALA A 369 -6.74 -6.37 12.45
N ALA A 370 -6.81 -6.65 13.75
CA ALA A 370 -5.98 -7.67 14.37
C ALA A 370 -6.25 -9.07 13.79
N ARG A 371 -7.51 -9.49 13.68
CA ARG A 371 -7.88 -10.83 13.17
C ARG A 371 -7.51 -11.02 11.70
N LEU A 372 -7.80 -10.03 10.87
CA LEU A 372 -7.54 -10.08 9.43
C LEU A 372 -6.04 -9.99 9.14
N ALA A 373 -5.29 -9.12 9.83
CA ALA A 373 -3.84 -9.10 9.73
C ALA A 373 -3.21 -10.43 10.14
N ASN A 374 -3.73 -11.08 11.19
CA ASN A 374 -3.23 -12.39 11.62
C ASN A 374 -3.37 -13.44 10.50
N ARG A 375 -4.54 -13.45 9.87
CA ARG A 375 -4.93 -14.48 8.91
C ARG A 375 -4.36 -14.27 7.52
N TYR A 376 -4.29 -13.03 7.06
CA TYR A 376 -4.02 -12.70 5.65
C TYR A 376 -2.66 -12.01 5.44
N ILE A 377 -1.99 -11.52 6.49
CA ILE A 377 -0.69 -10.84 6.40
C ILE A 377 0.35 -11.62 7.22
N THR A 378 0.94 -12.63 6.60
CA THR A 378 1.89 -13.57 7.24
C THR A 378 3.35 -13.14 7.14
N GLY A 379 3.70 -12.27 6.19
CA GLY A 379 5.07 -11.78 5.98
C GLY A 379 5.53 -10.67 6.94
N ARG A 380 4.68 -10.24 7.86
CA ARG A 380 4.93 -9.16 8.83
C ARG A 380 4.49 -9.58 10.23
N GLN A 381 5.06 -8.95 11.24
CA GLN A 381 4.79 -9.25 12.65
C GLN A 381 3.82 -8.24 13.27
N PHE A 382 3.10 -8.67 14.31
CA PHE A 382 2.40 -7.77 15.20
C PHE A 382 3.34 -6.95 16.10
N PRO A 383 2.91 -5.77 16.56
CA PRO A 383 1.62 -5.13 16.27
C PRO A 383 1.61 -4.35 14.94
N ASP A 384 2.78 -4.10 14.35
CA ASP A 384 3.00 -3.29 13.14
C ASP A 384 1.98 -3.53 12.01
N LYS A 385 1.82 -4.78 11.55
CA LYS A 385 0.87 -5.09 10.47
C LYS A 385 -0.58 -4.72 10.76
N ALA A 386 -1.01 -4.66 12.02
CA ALA A 386 -2.39 -4.30 12.36
C ALA A 386 -2.57 -2.79 12.55
N ILE A 387 -1.53 -2.13 13.05
CA ILE A 387 -1.48 -0.67 13.17
C ILE A 387 -1.60 -0.06 11.77
N ASP A 388 -0.83 -0.54 10.81
CA ASP A 388 -0.89 -0.12 9.41
C ASP A 388 -2.29 -0.25 8.80
N LEU A 389 -2.99 -1.35 9.08
CA LEU A 389 -4.35 -1.54 8.55
C LEU A 389 -5.33 -0.49 9.09
N ILE A 390 -5.22 -0.15 10.37
CA ILE A 390 -6.07 0.88 10.98
C ILE A 390 -5.71 2.28 10.45
N ASP A 391 -4.42 2.54 10.30
CA ASP A 391 -3.91 3.81 9.77
C ASP A 391 -4.38 4.04 8.32
N GLU A 392 -4.16 3.04 7.45
CA GLU A 392 -4.57 3.09 6.05
C GLU A 392 -6.10 3.13 5.89
N ALA A 393 -6.85 2.33 6.67
CA ALA A 393 -8.32 2.35 6.64
C ALA A 393 -8.87 3.73 7.07
N SER A 394 -8.24 4.36 8.06
CA SER A 394 -8.60 5.71 8.51
C SER A 394 -8.33 6.74 7.42
N ALA A 395 -7.14 6.71 6.81
CA ALA A 395 -6.77 7.63 5.73
C ALA A 395 -7.70 7.50 4.51
N ILE A 396 -8.01 6.29 4.06
CA ILE A 396 -8.92 6.04 2.93
C ILE A 396 -10.33 6.54 3.25
N THR A 397 -10.84 6.22 4.43
CA THR A 397 -12.18 6.65 4.86
C THR A 397 -12.28 8.16 4.88
N ARG A 398 -11.22 8.85 5.34
CA ARG A 398 -11.15 10.30 5.34
C ARG A 398 -11.19 10.87 3.92
N ILE A 399 -10.34 10.35 3.02
CA ILE A 399 -10.28 10.78 1.62
C ILE A 399 -11.63 10.58 0.92
N HIS A 400 -12.27 9.43 1.10
CA HIS A 400 -13.59 9.15 0.52
C HIS A 400 -14.65 10.13 1.02
N THR A 401 -14.66 10.40 2.32
CA THR A 401 -15.61 11.34 2.94
C THR A 401 -15.40 12.76 2.40
N ASP A 402 -14.15 13.23 2.34
CA ASP A 402 -13.82 14.55 1.81
C ASP A 402 -14.22 14.71 0.34
N ASN A 403 -14.06 13.66 -0.47
CA ASN A 403 -14.48 13.67 -1.88
C ASN A 403 -16.01 13.72 -2.04
N GLN A 404 -16.76 12.97 -1.23
CA GLN A 404 -18.22 13.02 -1.25
C GLN A 404 -18.77 14.40 -0.87
N LEU A 405 -18.13 15.07 0.10
CA LEU A 405 -18.50 16.41 0.54
C LEU A 405 -18.21 17.48 -0.51
N LYS A 406 -17.14 17.34 -1.30
CA LYS A 406 -16.81 18.25 -2.41
C LYS A 406 -17.74 18.08 -3.62
N GLY A 407 -18.26 16.88 -3.86
CA GLY A 407 -19.17 16.58 -4.97
C GLY A 407 -20.60 17.08 -4.74
N ASN A 408 -21.02 17.18 -3.48
CA ASN A 408 -22.34 17.70 -3.11
C ASN A 408 -22.23 19.18 -2.72
N ASN A 409 -22.66 20.10 -3.61
CA ASN A 409 -22.72 21.56 -3.40
C ASN A 409 -23.70 21.99 -2.28
N MET A 410 -23.60 21.43 -1.08
CA MET A 410 -24.33 21.86 0.11
C MET A 410 -23.34 22.37 1.17
N GLN A 411 -23.70 23.48 1.82
CA GLN A 411 -22.99 24.03 2.97
C GLN A 411 -23.10 23.03 4.13
N HIS A 412 -22.18 22.06 4.21
CA HIS A 412 -22.07 21.18 5.35
C HIS A 412 -21.19 21.81 6.44
N SER A 413 -21.64 21.71 7.69
CA SER A 413 -20.83 22.07 8.86
C SER A 413 -19.62 21.13 8.98
N PRO A 414 -18.43 21.59 9.40
CA PRO A 414 -17.27 20.74 9.69
C PRO A 414 -17.58 19.58 10.64
N VAL A 415 -18.58 19.75 11.51
CA VAL A 415 -19.03 18.74 12.49
C VAL A 415 -19.76 17.57 11.81
N ASP A 416 -20.49 17.82 10.71
CA ASP A 416 -21.20 16.77 9.97
C ASP A 416 -20.25 15.93 9.10
N ALA A 417 -19.11 16.51 8.69
CA ALA A 417 -18.04 15.79 7.99
C ALA A 417 -17.36 14.76 8.91
N LEU A 418 -17.09 15.13 10.16
CA LEU A 418 -16.53 14.23 11.19
C LEU A 418 -17.46 13.07 11.53
N LYS A 419 -18.78 13.30 11.56
CA LYS A 419 -19.77 12.24 11.81
C LYS A 419 -19.88 11.21 10.67
N LYS A 420 -19.40 11.53 9.46
CA LYS A 420 -19.48 10.64 8.30
C LYS A 420 -18.24 9.77 8.10
N ALA A 421 -17.09 10.16 8.64
CA ALA A 421 -15.84 9.43 8.45
C ALA A 421 -15.65 8.33 9.52
N ILE A 422 -16.48 7.28 9.45
CA ILE A 422 -16.46 6.15 10.39
C ILE A 422 -15.73 4.96 9.77
N VAL A 423 -14.73 4.43 10.47
CA VAL A 423 -14.01 3.22 10.10
C VAL A 423 -14.71 2.01 10.73
N CYS A 424 -15.31 1.17 9.89
CA CYS A 424 -15.96 -0.09 10.26
C CYS A 424 -15.08 -1.29 9.84
N PRO A 425 -15.45 -2.53 10.23
CA PRO A 425 -14.76 -3.74 9.77
C PRO A 425 -14.61 -3.85 8.25
N ASP A 426 -15.58 -3.33 7.49
CA ASP A 426 -15.57 -3.39 6.02
C ASP A 426 -14.45 -2.57 5.40
N GLN A 427 -14.15 -1.38 5.93
CA GLN A 427 -13.04 -0.56 5.45
C GLN A 427 -11.70 -1.25 5.71
N VAL A 428 -11.55 -1.88 6.88
CA VAL A 428 -10.38 -2.70 7.19
C VAL A 428 -10.26 -3.89 6.24
N ALA A 429 -11.36 -4.59 5.98
CA ALA A 429 -11.38 -5.70 5.03
C ALA A 429 -11.02 -5.25 3.60
N GLN A 430 -11.51 -4.08 3.16
CA GLN A 430 -11.14 -3.49 1.87
C GLN A 430 -9.65 -3.18 1.76
N VAL A 431 -9.04 -2.66 2.83
CA VAL A 431 -7.59 -2.43 2.87
C VAL A 431 -6.84 -3.75 2.77
N VAL A 432 -7.21 -4.75 3.57
CA VAL A 432 -6.59 -6.08 3.48
C VAL A 432 -6.75 -6.64 2.08
N SER A 433 -7.93 -6.52 1.47
CA SER A 433 -8.17 -6.97 0.11
C SER A 433 -7.32 -6.27 -0.94
N ARG A 434 -7.12 -4.97 -0.81
CA ARG A 434 -6.24 -4.22 -1.70
C ARG A 434 -4.77 -4.60 -1.52
N LEU A 435 -4.32 -4.71 -0.27
CA LEU A 435 -2.93 -4.98 0.09
C LEU A 435 -2.52 -6.40 -0.30
N THR A 436 -3.42 -7.36 -0.11
CA THR A 436 -3.14 -8.78 -0.32
C THR A 436 -3.65 -9.31 -1.67
N GLY A 437 -4.56 -8.60 -2.33
CA GLY A 437 -5.32 -9.10 -3.49
C GLY A 437 -6.42 -10.10 -3.13
N ILE A 438 -6.73 -10.27 -1.84
CA ILE A 438 -7.64 -11.30 -1.34
C ILE A 438 -8.98 -10.69 -0.96
N PRO A 439 -10.13 -11.09 -1.54
CA PRO A 439 -11.43 -10.64 -1.03
C PRO A 439 -11.62 -11.16 0.40
N VAL A 440 -11.58 -10.25 1.40
CA VAL A 440 -11.62 -10.58 2.84
C VAL A 440 -13.01 -10.35 3.45
N SER A 441 -13.90 -9.70 2.71
CA SER A 441 -15.32 -9.64 3.05
C SER A 441 -15.90 -11.05 3.12
N SER A 442 -16.64 -11.37 4.19
CA SER A 442 -17.27 -12.68 4.39
C SER A 442 -18.17 -12.99 3.20
N LEU A 443 -17.74 -13.89 2.29
CA LEU A 443 -18.48 -14.30 1.08
C LEU A 443 -19.52 -13.25 0.71
N ALA A 444 -19.04 -12.08 0.26
CA ALA A 444 -19.95 -11.02 -0.15
C ALA A 444 -21.01 -11.68 -1.04
N GLN A 445 -22.27 -11.25 -0.96
CA GLN A 445 -23.32 -11.83 -1.79
C GLN A 445 -22.85 -11.95 -3.26
N ASP A 446 -22.04 -11.00 -3.69
CA ASP A 446 -21.31 -10.97 -4.95
C ASP A 446 -20.35 -12.16 -5.15
N GLU A 447 -19.47 -12.54 -4.21
CA GLU A 447 -18.56 -13.70 -4.33
C GLU A 447 -19.32 -15.02 -4.40
N LYS A 448 -20.40 -15.18 -3.62
CA LYS A 448 -21.27 -16.37 -3.75
C LYS A 448 -21.85 -16.48 -5.14
N VAL A 449 -22.37 -15.38 -5.68
CA VAL A 449 -22.91 -15.32 -7.04
C VAL A 449 -21.80 -15.59 -8.06
N LYS A 450 -20.60 -15.03 -7.89
CA LYS A 450 -19.43 -15.31 -8.75
C LYS A 450 -19.11 -16.80 -8.79
N LEU A 451 -19.08 -17.47 -7.63
CA LEU A 451 -18.76 -18.90 -7.52
C LEU A 451 -19.86 -19.80 -8.09
N MET A 452 -21.13 -19.45 -7.87
CA MET A 452 -22.27 -20.21 -8.42
C MET A 452 -22.30 -20.20 -9.95
N HIS A 453 -21.84 -19.11 -10.57
CA HIS A 453 -21.75 -18.94 -12.03
C HIS A 453 -20.32 -19.09 -12.56
N LEU A 454 -19.43 -19.75 -11.81
CA LEU A 454 -18.03 -19.89 -12.21
C LEU A 454 -17.88 -20.64 -13.54
N ALA A 455 -18.63 -21.73 -13.75
CA ALA A 455 -18.59 -22.49 -14.99
C ALA A 455 -19.02 -21.63 -16.19
N ASP A 456 -20.14 -20.92 -16.09
CA ASP A 456 -20.67 -20.04 -17.14
C ASP A 456 -19.63 -18.98 -17.54
N ARG A 457 -19.01 -18.35 -16.54
CA ARG A 457 -17.98 -17.32 -16.76
C ARG A 457 -16.71 -17.85 -17.39
N LEU A 458 -16.30 -19.06 -17.03
CA LEU A 458 -15.15 -19.72 -17.67
C LEU A 458 -15.47 -20.04 -19.14
N GLN A 459 -16.72 -20.41 -19.46
CA GLN A 459 -17.15 -20.72 -20.83
C GLN A 459 -17.17 -19.49 -21.76
N GLU A 460 -17.33 -18.27 -21.22
CA GLU A 460 -17.21 -17.04 -22.01
C GLU A 460 -15.83 -16.90 -22.67
N ARG A 461 -14.78 -17.41 -22.00
CA ARG A 461 -13.39 -17.34 -22.46
C ARG A 461 -12.88 -18.64 -23.07
N ILE A 462 -13.31 -19.78 -22.55
CA ILE A 462 -12.83 -21.11 -22.96
C ILE A 462 -13.77 -21.72 -23.99
N VAL A 463 -13.25 -21.92 -25.20
CA VAL A 463 -14.00 -22.50 -26.30
C VAL A 463 -13.95 -24.02 -26.23
N GLY A 464 -15.12 -24.64 -26.06
CA GLY A 464 -15.23 -26.08 -25.86
C GLY A 464 -14.86 -26.50 -24.44
N GLN A 465 -14.50 -27.77 -24.24
CA GLN A 465 -14.05 -28.31 -22.95
C GLN A 465 -15.07 -28.15 -21.80
N GLN A 466 -16.36 -28.23 -22.11
CA GLN A 466 -17.47 -28.09 -21.15
C GLN A 466 -17.29 -28.99 -19.91
N GLU A 467 -16.92 -30.25 -20.12
CA GLU A 467 -16.66 -31.20 -19.04
C GLU A 467 -15.49 -30.76 -18.15
N ALA A 468 -14.37 -30.34 -18.74
CA ALA A 468 -13.22 -29.84 -17.99
C ALA A 468 -13.56 -28.61 -17.14
N ILE A 469 -14.32 -27.67 -17.71
CA ILE A 469 -14.78 -26.47 -17.00
C ILE A 469 -15.67 -26.86 -15.82
N ASN A 470 -16.62 -27.77 -16.04
CA ASN A 470 -17.57 -28.21 -15.01
C ASN A 470 -16.87 -28.95 -13.86
N LEU A 471 -15.95 -29.86 -14.16
CA LEU A 471 -15.17 -30.58 -13.14
C LEU A 471 -14.37 -29.61 -12.26
N VAL A 472 -13.66 -28.67 -12.88
CA VAL A 472 -12.88 -27.69 -12.13
C VAL A 472 -13.76 -26.75 -11.31
N ALA A 473 -14.85 -26.24 -11.89
CA ALA A 473 -15.76 -25.35 -11.18
C ALA A 473 -16.42 -26.04 -9.98
N GLN A 474 -16.82 -27.31 -10.14
CA GLN A 474 -17.41 -28.11 -9.04
C GLN A 474 -16.40 -28.36 -7.92
N ALA A 475 -15.15 -28.72 -8.25
CA ALA A 475 -14.10 -28.91 -7.25
C ALA A 475 -13.82 -27.62 -6.45
N VAL A 476 -13.69 -26.48 -7.14
CA VAL A 476 -13.52 -25.18 -6.47
C VAL A 476 -14.71 -24.85 -5.57
N LEU A 477 -15.93 -25.13 -6.01
CA LEU A 477 -17.15 -24.90 -5.22
C LEU A 477 -17.18 -25.76 -3.95
N ARG A 478 -16.82 -27.05 -4.05
CA ARG A 478 -16.74 -27.96 -2.88
C ARG A 478 -15.75 -27.46 -1.84
N SER A 479 -14.56 -27.05 -2.28
CA SER A 479 -13.53 -26.50 -1.39
C SER A 479 -13.99 -25.20 -0.72
N ARG A 480 -14.57 -24.27 -1.49
CA ARG A 480 -15.07 -22.99 -0.96
C ARG A 480 -16.29 -23.15 -0.04
N ALA A 481 -17.08 -24.21 -0.20
CA ALA A 481 -18.14 -24.58 0.72
C ALA A 481 -17.62 -25.24 2.02
N GLY A 482 -16.31 -25.51 2.11
CA GLY A 482 -15.70 -26.20 3.25
C GLY A 482 -16.07 -27.68 3.34
N LEU A 483 -16.43 -28.29 2.20
CA LEU A 483 -16.83 -29.70 2.11
C LEU A 483 -15.66 -30.63 1.76
N ASP A 484 -14.51 -30.07 1.36
CA ASP A 484 -13.27 -30.83 1.13
C ASP A 484 -12.50 -31.06 2.43
N GLN A 485 -11.45 -31.90 2.35
CA GLN A 485 -10.60 -32.20 3.50
C GLN A 485 -9.90 -30.92 4.02
N PRO A 486 -9.94 -30.66 5.34
CA PRO A 486 -9.38 -29.45 5.89
C PRO A 486 -7.87 -29.44 5.73
N GLY A 487 -7.33 -28.31 5.29
CA GLY A 487 -5.89 -28.11 5.16
C GLY A 487 -5.32 -28.36 3.77
N GLN A 488 -6.12 -28.76 2.79
CA GLN A 488 -5.68 -28.92 1.40
C GLN A 488 -5.76 -27.60 0.61
N PRO A 489 -5.08 -27.50 -0.56
CA PRO A 489 -5.31 -26.44 -1.52
C PRO A 489 -6.78 -26.35 -1.97
N ILE A 490 -7.19 -25.21 -2.55
CA ILE A 490 -8.56 -25.00 -3.05
C ILE A 490 -8.95 -26.03 -4.11
N GLY A 491 -7.98 -26.51 -4.86
CA GLY A 491 -8.15 -27.61 -5.80
C GLY A 491 -6.81 -28.02 -6.39
N SER A 492 -6.67 -29.30 -6.71
CA SER A 492 -5.49 -29.88 -7.34
C SER A 492 -5.90 -30.68 -8.56
N PHE A 493 -5.36 -30.32 -9.73
CA PHE A 493 -5.84 -30.83 -11.01
C PHE A 493 -4.69 -31.37 -11.86
N LEU A 494 -4.89 -32.53 -12.48
CA LEU A 494 -4.04 -33.02 -13.57
C LEU A 494 -4.77 -32.88 -14.90
N PHE A 495 -4.32 -31.95 -15.73
CA PHE A 495 -4.87 -31.65 -17.04
C PHE A 495 -4.14 -32.47 -18.12
N LEU A 496 -4.84 -33.45 -18.69
CA LEU A 496 -4.36 -34.34 -19.74
C LEU A 496 -4.90 -33.92 -21.10
N GLY A 497 -4.09 -33.98 -22.15
CA GLY A 497 -4.53 -33.67 -23.52
C GLY A 497 -3.39 -33.13 -24.39
N SER A 498 -3.63 -32.93 -25.68
CA SER A 498 -2.58 -32.44 -26.59
C SER A 498 -2.19 -30.98 -26.35
N THR A 499 -1.16 -30.50 -27.03
CA THR A 499 -0.78 -29.09 -26.94
C THR A 499 -1.80 -28.20 -27.65
N GLY A 500 -2.10 -27.04 -27.05
CA GLY A 500 -2.94 -26.02 -27.70
C GLY A 500 -4.46 -26.26 -27.63
N VAL A 501 -4.95 -27.22 -26.85
CA VAL A 501 -6.39 -27.50 -26.66
C VAL A 501 -7.09 -26.62 -25.60
N GLY A 502 -6.33 -25.86 -24.80
CA GLY A 502 -6.90 -24.92 -23.82
C GLY A 502 -6.45 -25.10 -22.37
N LYS A 503 -5.62 -26.09 -22.04
CA LYS A 503 -5.14 -26.38 -20.68
C LYS A 503 -4.63 -25.14 -19.91
N THR A 504 -3.64 -24.45 -20.49
CA THR A 504 -3.06 -23.22 -19.91
C THR A 504 -4.04 -22.04 -19.94
N GLU A 505 -4.98 -22.02 -20.89
CA GLU A 505 -5.95 -20.93 -20.99
C GLU A 505 -7.01 -21.04 -19.90
N LEU A 506 -7.46 -22.26 -19.56
CA LEU A 506 -8.34 -22.49 -18.42
C LEU A 506 -7.68 -22.05 -17.10
N ALA A 507 -6.37 -22.34 -16.92
CA ALA A 507 -5.63 -21.87 -15.75
C ALA A 507 -5.59 -20.34 -15.61
N LYS A 508 -5.44 -19.62 -16.73
CA LYS A 508 -5.49 -18.14 -16.75
C LYS A 508 -6.89 -17.62 -16.46
N ALA A 509 -7.90 -18.22 -17.09
CA ALA A 509 -9.30 -17.86 -16.86
C ALA A 509 -9.68 -18.06 -15.38
N LEU A 510 -9.22 -19.14 -14.75
CA LEU A 510 -9.41 -19.37 -13.31
C LEU A 510 -8.73 -18.30 -12.45
N ALA A 511 -7.49 -17.93 -12.78
CA ALA A 511 -6.77 -16.88 -12.04
C ALA A 511 -7.51 -15.53 -12.12
N GLU A 512 -8.03 -15.19 -13.30
CA GLU A 512 -8.85 -13.99 -13.50
C GLU A 512 -10.19 -14.07 -12.77
N GLN A 513 -10.92 -15.18 -12.87
CA GLN A 513 -12.27 -15.28 -12.28
C GLN A 513 -12.26 -15.37 -10.75
N LEU A 514 -11.23 -15.99 -10.16
CA LEU A 514 -11.16 -16.23 -8.72
C LEU A 514 -10.31 -15.20 -7.97
N PHE A 515 -9.32 -14.60 -8.63
CA PHE A 515 -8.39 -13.66 -8.01
C PHE A 515 -8.33 -12.31 -8.76
N ASP A 516 -9.34 -12.03 -9.58
CA ASP A 516 -9.57 -10.79 -10.35
C ASP A 516 -8.37 -10.38 -11.26
N SER A 517 -7.40 -11.27 -11.50
CA SER A 517 -6.19 -10.95 -12.26
C SER A 517 -5.45 -12.20 -12.77
N GLU A 518 -5.13 -12.22 -14.08
CA GLU A 518 -4.25 -13.24 -14.66
C GLU A 518 -2.84 -13.25 -14.06
N ARG A 519 -2.38 -12.15 -13.45
CA ARG A 519 -1.05 -12.07 -12.82
C ARG A 519 -0.92 -12.95 -11.57
N MET A 520 -2.05 -13.44 -11.06
CA MET A 520 -2.11 -14.42 -9.98
C MET A 520 -1.84 -15.85 -10.47
N LEU A 521 -1.60 -16.05 -11.77
CA LEU A 521 -1.05 -17.29 -12.31
C LEU A 521 0.47 -17.34 -12.12
N ILE A 522 0.93 -18.25 -11.28
CA ILE A 522 2.35 -18.58 -11.09
C ILE A 522 2.67 -19.80 -11.94
N ARG A 523 3.46 -19.63 -13.00
CA ARG A 523 3.81 -20.72 -13.91
C ARG A 523 5.23 -21.23 -13.66
N PHE A 524 5.38 -22.54 -13.71
CA PHE A 524 6.64 -23.28 -13.70
C PHE A 524 6.67 -24.24 -14.89
N ASP A 525 7.81 -24.28 -15.60
CA ASP A 525 8.06 -25.25 -16.66
C ASP A 525 8.85 -26.42 -16.08
N MET A 526 8.26 -27.61 -16.02
CA MET A 526 8.89 -28.78 -15.39
C MET A 526 10.04 -29.36 -16.22
N THR A 527 10.21 -28.95 -17.47
CA THR A 527 11.40 -29.25 -18.25
C THR A 527 12.66 -28.57 -17.67
N GLU A 528 12.51 -27.53 -16.83
CA GLU A 528 13.64 -26.94 -16.08
C GLU A 528 14.00 -27.73 -14.79
N PHE A 529 13.20 -28.74 -14.41
CA PHE A 529 13.27 -29.45 -13.12
C PHE A 529 13.54 -30.97 -13.28
N VAL A 530 14.33 -31.36 -14.27
CA VAL A 530 14.66 -32.78 -14.59
C VAL A 530 15.81 -33.35 -13.74
N GLY A 531 16.63 -32.51 -13.10
CA GLY A 531 17.84 -32.96 -12.39
C GLY A 531 17.64 -33.20 -10.89
N SER A 532 18.58 -33.89 -10.24
CA SER A 532 18.49 -34.23 -8.81
C SER A 532 18.54 -33.02 -7.85
N HIS A 533 18.99 -31.84 -8.32
CA HIS A 533 18.98 -30.59 -7.55
C HIS A 533 17.71 -29.74 -7.75
N SER A 534 16.74 -30.22 -8.53
CA SER A 534 15.51 -29.49 -8.87
C SER A 534 14.66 -29.16 -7.65
N VAL A 535 14.63 -30.08 -6.67
CA VAL A 535 13.93 -29.88 -5.39
C VAL A 535 14.48 -28.64 -4.68
N LEU A 536 15.80 -28.51 -4.55
CA LEU A 536 16.43 -27.37 -3.87
C LEU A 536 16.12 -26.03 -4.54
N ARG A 537 15.95 -26.00 -5.87
CA ARG A 537 15.52 -24.78 -6.58
C ARG A 537 14.06 -24.44 -6.28
N LEU A 538 13.21 -25.46 -6.15
CA LEU A 538 11.78 -25.28 -5.92
C LEU A 538 11.48 -24.80 -4.49
N ILE A 539 12.05 -25.47 -3.47
CA ILE A 539 11.78 -25.18 -2.05
C ILE A 539 12.85 -24.32 -1.36
N GLY A 540 14.03 -24.19 -1.96
CA GLY A 540 15.18 -23.47 -1.40
C GLY A 540 16.20 -24.43 -0.79
N ALA A 541 17.48 -24.04 -0.86
CA ALA A 541 18.55 -24.85 -0.30
C ALA A 541 18.71 -24.64 1.22
N PRO A 542 19.11 -25.67 1.98
CA PRO A 542 19.38 -25.51 3.40
C PRO A 542 20.59 -24.61 3.65
N PRO A 543 20.76 -24.03 4.87
CA PRO A 543 21.85 -23.09 5.18
C PRO A 543 23.26 -23.62 4.95
N SER A 544 23.42 -24.95 4.88
CA SER A 544 24.70 -25.63 4.62
C SER A 544 25.08 -25.70 3.13
N TYR A 545 24.26 -25.19 2.21
CA TYR A 545 24.44 -25.32 0.76
C TYR A 545 24.69 -23.97 0.06
N GLN A 546 25.53 -23.95 -0.98
CA GLN A 546 25.82 -22.74 -1.74
C GLN A 546 24.57 -22.28 -2.52
N GLY A 547 24.16 -21.02 -2.36
CA GLY A 547 22.89 -20.50 -2.90
C GLY A 547 21.73 -20.47 -1.91
N HIS A 548 21.97 -20.70 -0.61
CA HIS A 548 20.91 -20.66 0.42
C HIS A 548 20.20 -19.29 0.55
N ASP A 549 20.83 -18.20 0.11
CA ASP A 549 20.28 -16.85 0.27
C ASP A 549 19.05 -16.61 -0.62
N ASP A 550 19.00 -17.22 -1.81
CA ASP A 550 18.01 -16.94 -2.87
C ASP A 550 16.58 -17.45 -2.58
N GLY A 551 16.39 -18.27 -1.53
CA GLY A 551 15.09 -18.88 -1.22
C GLY A 551 14.62 -19.89 -2.29
N GLY A 552 13.44 -20.49 -2.10
CA GLY A 552 12.86 -21.40 -3.08
C GLY A 552 11.99 -20.67 -4.10
N GLN A 553 12.06 -21.03 -5.37
CA GLN A 553 11.26 -20.37 -6.41
C GLN A 553 9.76 -20.54 -6.22
N LEU A 554 9.31 -21.69 -5.69
CA LEU A 554 7.90 -21.94 -5.38
C LEU A 554 7.53 -21.28 -4.05
N THR A 555 8.29 -21.58 -3.01
CA THR A 555 8.01 -21.13 -1.64
C THR A 555 8.01 -19.60 -1.53
N GLU A 556 8.93 -18.89 -2.18
CA GLU A 556 8.96 -17.43 -2.15
C GLU A 556 7.82 -16.79 -2.95
N LYS A 557 7.51 -17.30 -4.15
CA LYS A 557 6.41 -16.75 -4.96
C LYS A 557 5.06 -16.93 -4.27
N VAL A 558 4.83 -18.07 -3.61
CA VAL A 558 3.59 -18.33 -2.87
C VAL A 558 3.57 -17.56 -1.55
N ARG A 559 4.69 -17.41 -0.85
CA ARG A 559 4.77 -16.54 0.32
C ARG A 559 4.42 -15.09 0.00
N GLN A 560 4.82 -14.60 -1.18
CA GLN A 560 4.45 -13.27 -1.66
C GLN A 560 3.01 -13.20 -2.20
N ARG A 561 2.47 -14.32 -2.71
CA ARG A 561 1.14 -14.43 -3.31
C ARG A 561 0.43 -15.72 -2.88
N PRO A 562 -0.06 -15.79 -1.63
CA PRO A 562 -0.63 -17.02 -1.06
C PRO A 562 -1.96 -17.44 -1.71
N TYR A 563 -2.57 -16.54 -2.49
CA TYR A 563 -3.80 -16.76 -3.24
C TYR A 563 -3.44 -16.68 -4.72
N SER A 564 -3.27 -17.83 -5.33
CA SER A 564 -2.76 -17.91 -6.70
C SER A 564 -3.17 -19.22 -7.36
N VAL A 565 -3.19 -19.20 -8.68
CA VAL A 565 -3.22 -20.43 -9.48
C VAL A 565 -1.76 -20.79 -9.76
N ILE A 566 -1.32 -21.96 -9.36
CA ILE A 566 0.02 -22.47 -9.61
C ILE A 566 -0.05 -23.49 -10.73
N LEU A 567 0.60 -23.19 -11.85
CA LEU A 567 0.63 -24.05 -13.03
C LEU A 567 2.01 -24.70 -13.19
N PHE A 568 2.05 -26.02 -13.08
CA PHE A 568 3.20 -26.86 -13.40
C PHE A 568 3.03 -27.46 -14.79
N ASP A 569 3.74 -26.91 -15.77
CA ASP A 569 3.65 -27.33 -17.17
C ASP A 569 4.59 -28.49 -17.48
N GLU A 570 4.13 -29.43 -18.31
CA GLU A 570 4.87 -30.64 -18.70
C GLU A 570 5.34 -31.50 -17.50
N ILE A 571 4.44 -31.72 -16.54
CA ILE A 571 4.71 -32.40 -15.27
C ILE A 571 5.37 -33.78 -15.43
N GLU A 572 5.13 -34.47 -16.54
CA GLU A 572 5.76 -35.76 -16.86
C GLU A 572 7.28 -35.68 -17.02
N LYS A 573 7.85 -34.48 -17.22
CA LYS A 573 9.29 -34.24 -17.38
C LYS A 573 10.01 -34.01 -16.05
N ALA A 574 9.29 -33.72 -14.98
CA ALA A 574 9.89 -33.43 -13.67
C ALA A 574 10.66 -34.64 -13.11
N ASP A 575 11.73 -34.36 -12.35
CA ASP A 575 12.45 -35.39 -11.59
C ASP A 575 11.50 -36.08 -10.58
N PRO A 576 11.56 -37.41 -10.41
CA PRO A 576 10.73 -38.15 -9.46
C PRO A 576 10.75 -37.60 -8.03
N ALA A 577 11.86 -37.01 -7.58
CA ALA A 577 11.99 -36.43 -6.24
C ALA A 577 11.11 -35.18 -6.03
N VAL A 578 10.74 -34.47 -7.11
CA VAL A 578 9.83 -33.32 -7.04
C VAL A 578 8.43 -33.75 -6.60
N PHE A 579 7.99 -34.95 -6.97
CA PHE A 579 6.67 -35.46 -6.58
C PHE A 579 6.52 -35.66 -5.07
N ASN A 580 7.61 -35.91 -4.34
CA ASN A 580 7.56 -35.99 -2.87
C ASN A 580 7.19 -34.64 -2.25
N VAL A 581 7.66 -33.54 -2.84
CA VAL A 581 7.27 -32.18 -2.43
C VAL A 581 5.79 -31.95 -2.75
N PHE A 582 5.32 -32.41 -3.91
CA PHE A 582 3.90 -32.28 -4.26
C PHE A 582 2.98 -33.10 -3.37
N LEU A 583 3.37 -34.31 -2.95
CA LEU A 583 2.60 -35.07 -1.97
C LEU A 583 2.41 -34.28 -0.67
N GLN A 584 3.48 -33.72 -0.12
CA GLN A 584 3.39 -32.87 1.08
C GLN A 584 2.48 -31.65 0.85
N LEU A 585 2.63 -30.99 -0.30
CA LEU A 585 1.83 -29.82 -0.66
C LEU A 585 0.34 -30.17 -0.78
N LEU A 586 0.01 -31.27 -1.44
CA LEU A 586 -1.37 -31.69 -1.70
C LEU A 586 -2.07 -32.20 -0.43
N ASP A 587 -1.31 -32.74 0.52
CA ASP A 587 -1.82 -33.30 1.77
C ASP A 587 -2.11 -32.24 2.83
N ASP A 588 -1.07 -31.49 3.19
CA ASP A 588 -1.09 -30.58 4.33
C ASP A 588 -1.34 -29.13 3.92
N GLY A 589 -1.34 -28.85 2.61
CA GLY A 589 -1.44 -27.50 2.05
C GLY A 589 -0.32 -26.60 2.55
N VAL A 590 0.81 -27.17 2.96
CA VAL A 590 1.91 -26.46 3.60
C VAL A 590 3.24 -27.06 3.17
N LEU A 591 4.20 -26.21 2.85
CA LEU A 591 5.59 -26.61 2.63
C LEU A 591 6.53 -25.90 3.59
N THR A 592 7.57 -26.60 4.01
CA THR A 592 8.68 -26.00 4.75
C THR A 592 9.82 -25.74 3.77
N ASP A 593 10.28 -24.50 3.69
CA ASP A 593 11.37 -24.11 2.81
C ASP A 593 12.74 -24.54 3.37
N GLY A 594 13.80 -24.37 2.57
CA GLY A 594 15.17 -24.71 2.99
C GLY A 594 15.65 -23.97 4.25
N LYS A 595 15.06 -22.82 4.60
CA LYS A 595 15.40 -22.03 5.79
C LYS A 595 14.55 -22.42 7.02
N GLY A 596 13.69 -23.43 6.91
CA GLY A 596 12.80 -23.88 7.98
C GLY A 596 11.54 -23.02 8.14
N ARG A 597 11.23 -22.15 7.17
CA ARG A 597 10.01 -21.32 7.20
C ARG A 597 8.86 -22.09 6.56
N THR A 598 7.71 -22.02 7.19
CA THR A 598 6.48 -22.65 6.73
C THR A 598 5.75 -21.73 5.74
N VAL A 599 5.34 -22.26 4.59
CA VAL A 599 4.60 -21.57 3.52
C VAL A 599 3.25 -22.24 3.32
N ASP A 600 2.18 -21.45 3.34
CA ASP A 600 0.79 -21.89 3.24
C ASP A 600 0.31 -21.88 1.78
N PHE A 601 -0.20 -23.02 1.32
CA PHE A 601 -0.77 -23.30 -0.01
C PHE A 601 -2.28 -23.54 0.03
N LYS A 602 -2.94 -23.48 1.19
CA LYS A 602 -4.38 -23.78 1.36
C LYS A 602 -5.28 -22.88 0.52
N ASN A 603 -4.80 -21.69 0.16
CA ASN A 603 -5.52 -20.73 -0.66
C ASN A 603 -5.08 -20.72 -2.13
N THR A 604 -4.36 -21.75 -2.56
CA THR A 604 -3.87 -21.89 -3.94
C THR A 604 -4.69 -22.92 -4.71
N ILE A 605 -4.73 -22.78 -6.02
CA ILE A 605 -5.19 -23.83 -6.94
C ILE A 605 -3.98 -24.39 -7.65
N ILE A 606 -3.79 -25.69 -7.58
CA ILE A 606 -2.67 -26.38 -8.20
C ILE A 606 -3.12 -27.02 -9.50
N ILE A 607 -2.49 -26.65 -10.61
CA ILE A 607 -2.78 -27.22 -11.93
C ILE A 607 -1.49 -27.80 -12.47
N MET A 608 -1.55 -29.06 -12.89
CA MET A 608 -0.45 -29.77 -13.52
C MET A 608 -0.87 -30.15 -14.92
N THR A 609 -0.13 -29.76 -15.95
CA THR A 609 -0.47 -30.08 -17.34
C THR A 609 0.45 -31.15 -17.88
N SER A 610 -0.12 -32.13 -18.57
CA SER A 610 0.63 -33.21 -19.21
C SER A 610 0.10 -33.50 -20.61
N ASN A 611 1.00 -33.90 -21.53
CA ASN A 611 0.63 -34.36 -22.86
C ASN A 611 0.55 -35.89 -22.98
N LEU A 612 0.64 -36.62 -21.86
CA LEU A 612 0.55 -38.08 -21.84
C LEU A 612 -0.78 -38.59 -22.42
N GLY A 613 -0.69 -39.61 -23.27
CA GLY A 613 -1.85 -40.27 -23.89
C GLY A 613 -2.59 -39.42 -24.93
N ALA A 614 -2.12 -38.22 -25.25
CA ALA A 614 -2.79 -37.32 -26.19
C ALA A 614 -2.94 -37.90 -27.61
N GLU A 615 -2.06 -38.82 -28.01
CA GLU A 615 -2.12 -39.57 -29.26
C GLU A 615 -3.41 -40.38 -29.41
N TYR A 616 -3.89 -41.03 -28.33
CA TYR A 616 -5.13 -41.80 -28.37
C TYR A 616 -6.36 -40.92 -28.62
N LEU A 617 -6.36 -39.70 -28.08
CA LEU A 617 -7.43 -38.74 -28.33
C LEU A 617 -7.43 -38.26 -29.80
N MET A 618 -6.26 -38.20 -30.43
CA MET A 618 -6.14 -37.85 -31.84
C MET A 618 -6.59 -39.00 -32.76
N GLU A 619 -6.23 -40.25 -32.43
CA GLU A 619 -6.72 -41.45 -33.14
C GLU A 619 -8.26 -41.56 -33.10
N ALA A 620 -8.88 -41.15 -31.99
CA ALA A 620 -10.34 -41.15 -31.90
C ALA A 620 -11.00 -40.08 -32.79
N MET A 621 -10.32 -38.94 -33.04
CA MET A 621 -10.82 -37.95 -34.01
C MET A 621 -10.79 -38.46 -35.46
N THR A 622 -9.82 -39.31 -35.82
CA THR A 622 -9.71 -39.88 -37.16
C THR A 622 -10.67 -41.07 -37.38
N GLY A 623 -11.42 -41.46 -36.34
CA GLY A 623 -12.40 -42.53 -36.39
C GLY A 623 -11.83 -43.93 -36.17
N GLU A 624 -10.56 -44.05 -35.74
CA GLU A 624 -9.94 -45.36 -35.47
C GLU A 624 -10.51 -46.01 -34.19
N LYS A 625 -10.96 -45.21 -33.23
CA LYS A 625 -11.52 -45.63 -31.93
C LYS A 625 -12.62 -44.68 -31.47
N SER A 626 -13.46 -45.10 -30.53
CA SER A 626 -14.40 -44.19 -29.86
C SER A 626 -13.66 -43.25 -28.90
N MET A 627 -14.20 -42.03 -28.69
CA MET A 627 -13.64 -41.07 -27.75
C MET A 627 -13.60 -41.61 -26.30
N GLU A 628 -14.59 -42.42 -25.92
CA GLU A 628 -14.64 -43.08 -24.60
C GLU A 628 -13.46 -44.05 -24.43
N ALA A 629 -13.22 -44.92 -25.42
CA ALA A 629 -12.09 -45.85 -25.37
C ALA A 629 -10.74 -45.12 -25.36
N ALA A 630 -10.63 -44.00 -26.07
CA ALA A 630 -9.43 -43.17 -26.04
C ALA A 630 -9.19 -42.50 -24.68
N ARG A 631 -10.24 -42.03 -24.00
CA ARG A 631 -10.14 -41.49 -22.63
C ARG A 631 -9.63 -42.55 -21.65
N ASP A 632 -10.14 -43.77 -21.72
CA ASP A 632 -9.68 -44.87 -20.87
C ASP A 632 -8.19 -45.16 -21.08
N LEU A 633 -7.71 -45.10 -22.34
CA LEU A 633 -6.30 -45.29 -22.64
C LEU A 633 -5.43 -44.14 -22.11
N VAL A 634 -5.92 -42.90 -22.16
CA VAL A 634 -5.23 -41.74 -21.58
C VAL A 634 -5.07 -41.89 -20.07
N ILE A 635 -6.13 -42.31 -19.37
CA ILE A 635 -6.09 -42.56 -17.92
C ILE A 635 -5.10 -43.67 -17.60
N LYS A 636 -5.15 -44.80 -18.31
CA LYS A 636 -4.19 -45.91 -18.13
C LYS A 636 -2.75 -45.47 -18.36
N GLN A 637 -2.51 -44.59 -19.33
CA GLN A 637 -1.17 -44.05 -19.57
C GLN A 637 -0.70 -43.14 -18.43
N ALA A 638 -1.60 -42.33 -17.86
CA ALA A 638 -1.30 -41.53 -16.68
C ALA A 638 -1.01 -42.40 -15.44
N GLU A 639 -1.81 -43.45 -15.19
CA GLU A 639 -1.61 -44.42 -14.11
C GLU A 639 -0.29 -45.21 -14.24
N LYS A 640 0.18 -45.42 -15.47
CA LYS A 640 1.47 -46.06 -15.72
C LYS A 640 2.65 -45.14 -15.40
N HIS A 641 2.50 -43.83 -15.62
CA HIS A 641 3.58 -42.86 -15.42
C HIS A 641 3.62 -42.31 -13.99
N PHE A 642 2.47 -41.97 -13.43
CA PHE A 642 2.35 -41.42 -12.08
C PHE A 642 1.98 -42.51 -11.08
N LYS A 643 2.60 -42.45 -9.89
CA LYS A 643 2.26 -43.37 -8.80
C LYS A 643 0.82 -43.17 -8.33
N PRO A 644 0.10 -44.23 -7.94
CA PRO A 644 -1.26 -44.11 -7.39
C PRO A 644 -1.35 -43.16 -6.19
N GLU A 645 -0.31 -43.12 -5.35
CA GLU A 645 -0.20 -42.22 -4.20
C GLU A 645 -0.36 -40.75 -4.59
N PHE A 646 0.13 -40.34 -5.75
CA PHE A 646 0.01 -38.97 -6.25
C PHE A 646 -1.36 -38.72 -6.87
N LEU A 647 -1.84 -39.64 -7.71
CA LEU A 647 -3.14 -39.49 -8.39
C LEU A 647 -4.30 -39.40 -7.39
N ASN A 648 -4.24 -40.17 -6.30
CA ASN A 648 -5.26 -40.18 -5.25
C ASN A 648 -5.31 -38.89 -4.40
N ARG A 649 -4.34 -37.97 -4.54
CA ARG A 649 -4.33 -36.65 -3.86
C ARG A 649 -4.81 -35.52 -4.74
N LEU A 650 -5.10 -35.81 -6.01
CA LEU A 650 -5.69 -34.84 -6.92
C LEU A 650 -7.18 -34.71 -6.62
N SER A 651 -7.70 -33.49 -6.69
CA SER A 651 -9.14 -33.24 -6.66
C SER A 651 -9.82 -33.87 -7.87
N GLU A 652 -9.26 -33.69 -9.08
CA GLU A 652 -9.77 -34.28 -10.32
C GLU A 652 -8.64 -34.50 -11.35
N ILE A 653 -8.76 -35.57 -12.14
CA ILE A 653 -8.00 -35.75 -13.40
C ILE A 653 -8.90 -35.27 -14.54
N VAL A 654 -8.45 -34.25 -15.28
CA VAL A 654 -9.27 -33.55 -16.27
C VAL A 654 -8.73 -33.80 -17.67
N ILE A 655 -9.53 -34.43 -18.52
CA ILE A 655 -9.16 -34.72 -19.91
C ILE A 655 -9.66 -33.60 -20.82
N PHE A 656 -8.75 -33.06 -21.62
CA PHE A 656 -9.02 -32.06 -22.65
C PHE A 656 -9.05 -32.72 -24.01
N GLU A 657 -10.19 -32.61 -24.67
CA GLU A 657 -10.37 -33.19 -25.99
C GLU A 657 -9.74 -32.32 -27.07
N PRO A 658 -9.28 -32.93 -28.17
CA PRO A 658 -8.93 -32.19 -29.37
C PRO A 658 -10.07 -31.28 -29.86
N LEU A 659 -9.73 -30.13 -30.43
CA LEU A 659 -10.70 -29.15 -30.91
C LEU A 659 -11.15 -29.50 -32.34
N SER A 660 -12.46 -29.57 -32.57
CA SER A 660 -13.03 -29.67 -33.93
C SER A 660 -12.77 -28.40 -34.74
N GLN A 661 -12.90 -28.48 -36.07
CA GLN A 661 -12.73 -27.31 -36.94
C GLN A 661 -13.67 -26.15 -36.57
N ASP A 662 -14.93 -26.44 -36.23
CA ASP A 662 -15.88 -25.41 -35.79
C ASP A 662 -15.42 -24.71 -34.51
N LYS A 663 -14.88 -25.47 -33.54
CA LYS A 663 -14.31 -24.90 -32.31
C LYS A 663 -13.06 -24.08 -32.62
N LEU A 664 -12.18 -24.56 -33.50
CA LEU A 664 -10.98 -23.81 -33.93
C LEU A 664 -11.36 -22.50 -34.63
N ARG A 665 -12.46 -22.47 -35.41
CA ARG A 665 -12.99 -21.25 -36.02
C ARG A 665 -13.35 -20.21 -34.96
N VAL A 666 -14.07 -20.63 -33.92
CA VAL A 666 -14.44 -19.74 -32.81
C VAL A 666 -13.18 -19.23 -32.10
N VAL A 667 -12.18 -20.09 -31.87
CA VAL A 667 -10.89 -19.67 -31.28
C VAL A 667 -10.17 -18.64 -32.15
N ALA A 668 -10.11 -18.84 -33.48
CA ALA A 668 -9.52 -17.87 -34.41
C ALA A 668 -10.23 -16.52 -34.33
N ASN A 669 -11.56 -16.52 -34.25
CA ASN A 669 -12.36 -15.31 -34.10
C ASN A 669 -12.05 -14.57 -32.80
N VAL A 670 -12.00 -15.27 -31.66
CA VAL A 670 -11.67 -14.66 -30.36
C VAL A 670 -10.26 -14.03 -30.38
N GLN A 671 -9.27 -14.72 -30.95
CA GLN A 671 -7.91 -14.19 -31.06
C GLN A 671 -7.82 -12.97 -31.99
N LEU A 672 -8.54 -12.99 -33.12
CA LEU A 672 -8.60 -11.87 -34.04
C LEU A 672 -9.27 -10.66 -33.38
N LYS A 673 -10.39 -10.86 -32.68
CA LYS A 673 -11.06 -9.81 -31.90
C LYS A 673 -10.11 -9.19 -30.85
N GLY A 674 -9.34 -10.00 -30.13
CA GLY A 674 -8.34 -9.49 -29.19
C GLY A 674 -7.18 -8.69 -29.82
N ILE A 675 -6.92 -8.87 -31.13
CA ILE A 675 -5.99 -7.99 -31.88
C ILE A 675 -6.70 -6.67 -32.22
N ILE A 676 -7.95 -6.73 -32.66
CA ILE A 676 -8.79 -5.57 -33.01
C ILE A 676 -8.97 -4.65 -31.80
N ASP A 677 -9.37 -5.20 -30.64
CA ASP A 677 -9.63 -4.41 -29.42
C ASP A 677 -8.38 -3.65 -28.96
N ARG A 678 -7.20 -4.30 -29.01
CA ARG A 678 -5.90 -3.65 -28.66
C ARG A 678 -5.51 -2.52 -29.61
N LEU A 679 -5.94 -2.56 -30.87
CA LEU A 679 -5.67 -1.50 -31.84
C LEU A 679 -6.73 -0.39 -31.76
N ALA A 680 -7.96 -0.72 -31.39
CA ALA A 680 -9.02 0.24 -31.10
C ALA A 680 -8.65 1.15 -29.92
N GLU A 681 -7.99 0.63 -28.87
CA GLU A 681 -7.43 1.44 -27.78
C GLU A 681 -6.42 2.51 -28.25
N LYS A 682 -5.80 2.30 -29.41
CA LYS A 682 -4.88 3.26 -30.06
C LYS A 682 -5.59 4.16 -31.10
N GLY A 683 -6.93 4.11 -31.16
CA GLY A 683 -7.75 4.83 -32.12
C GLY A 683 -7.80 4.24 -33.53
N ILE A 684 -7.25 3.04 -33.75
CA ILE A 684 -7.24 2.39 -35.06
C ILE A 684 -8.44 1.44 -35.14
N ASN A 685 -9.38 1.72 -36.04
CA ASN A 685 -10.53 0.85 -36.25
C ASN A 685 -10.19 -0.25 -37.24
N ILE A 686 -10.61 -1.49 -36.96
CA ILE A 686 -10.38 -2.63 -37.85
C ILE A 686 -11.70 -3.36 -38.10
N TYR A 687 -12.00 -3.62 -39.37
CA TYR A 687 -13.09 -4.48 -39.80
C TYR A 687 -12.51 -5.71 -40.49
N ALA A 688 -12.87 -6.90 -40.02
CA ALA A 688 -12.46 -8.16 -40.65
C ALA A 688 -13.70 -8.92 -41.15
N SER A 689 -13.68 -9.41 -42.38
CA SER A 689 -14.75 -10.26 -42.92
C SER A 689 -14.70 -11.67 -42.32
N GLU A 690 -15.82 -12.42 -42.37
CA GLU A 690 -15.82 -13.83 -41.95
C GLU A 690 -14.90 -14.72 -42.80
N ALA A 691 -14.66 -14.34 -44.06
CA ALA A 691 -13.78 -15.07 -44.97
C ALA A 691 -12.32 -15.06 -44.47
N VAL A 692 -11.92 -14.07 -43.67
CA VAL A 692 -10.60 -14.05 -43.00
C VAL A 692 -10.42 -15.27 -42.11
N LEU A 693 -11.47 -15.72 -41.41
CA LEU A 693 -11.41 -16.90 -40.55
C LEU A 693 -11.17 -18.18 -41.36
N ASP A 694 -11.73 -18.27 -42.57
CA ASP A 694 -11.50 -19.41 -43.47
C ASP A 694 -10.02 -19.50 -43.87
N VAL A 695 -9.42 -18.37 -44.25
CA VAL A 695 -7.99 -18.29 -44.63
C VAL A 695 -7.09 -18.63 -43.44
N VAL A 696 -7.41 -18.11 -42.25
CA VAL A 696 -6.66 -18.42 -41.03
C VAL A 696 -6.68 -19.92 -40.78
N LEU A 697 -7.84 -20.57 -40.88
CA LEU A 697 -7.95 -22.00 -40.63
C LEU A 697 -7.24 -22.82 -41.70
N SER A 698 -7.43 -22.53 -43.00
CA SER A 698 -6.80 -23.30 -44.08
C SER A 698 -5.27 -23.26 -44.01
N GLU A 699 -4.69 -22.11 -43.69
CA GLU A 699 -3.23 -21.90 -43.68
C GLU A 699 -2.55 -22.24 -42.35
N SER A 700 -3.31 -22.36 -41.26
CA SER A 700 -2.74 -22.64 -39.92
C SER A 700 -3.13 -23.99 -39.34
N HIS A 701 -4.07 -24.72 -39.94
CA HIS A 701 -4.58 -25.96 -39.37
C HIS A 701 -3.50 -27.05 -39.25
N ASN A 702 -3.20 -27.41 -38.01
CA ASN A 702 -2.43 -28.61 -37.68
C ASN A 702 -3.10 -29.33 -36.50
N PRO A 703 -3.73 -30.50 -36.74
CA PRO A 703 -4.42 -31.27 -35.70
C PRO A 703 -3.56 -31.55 -34.46
N LEU A 704 -2.25 -31.74 -34.63
CA LEU A 704 -1.32 -32.11 -33.56
C LEU A 704 -1.04 -30.97 -32.56
N TYR A 705 -1.23 -29.71 -32.96
CA TYR A 705 -0.84 -28.53 -32.16
C TYR A 705 -2.02 -27.64 -31.74
N GLY A 706 -3.27 -28.10 -31.96
CA GLY A 706 -4.49 -27.41 -31.56
C GLY A 706 -4.53 -25.96 -32.07
N ALA A 707 -4.87 -25.00 -31.20
CA ALA A 707 -4.98 -23.59 -31.57
C ALA A 707 -3.65 -22.79 -31.56
N ARG A 708 -2.51 -23.41 -31.22
CA ARG A 708 -1.20 -22.69 -31.18
C ARG A 708 -0.77 -22.14 -32.55
N PRO A 709 -0.90 -22.88 -33.68
CA PRO A 709 -0.57 -22.37 -35.01
C PRO A 709 -1.37 -21.13 -35.41
N ILE A 710 -2.67 -21.09 -35.10
CA ILE A 710 -3.56 -19.95 -35.37
C ILE A 710 -2.96 -18.66 -34.82
N ARG A 711 -2.53 -18.69 -33.55
CA ARG A 711 -1.91 -17.53 -32.89
C ARG A 711 -0.65 -17.07 -33.62
N ARG A 712 0.25 -17.99 -33.94
CA ARG A 712 1.50 -17.67 -34.65
C ARG A 712 1.23 -17.11 -36.04
N TRP A 713 0.24 -17.66 -36.74
CA TRP A 713 -0.16 -17.19 -38.05
C TRP A 713 -0.75 -15.78 -38.00
N LEU A 714 -1.68 -15.51 -37.07
CA LEU A 714 -2.23 -14.17 -36.85
C LEU A 714 -1.14 -13.16 -36.45
N GLN A 715 -0.19 -13.57 -35.59
CA GLN A 715 0.97 -12.73 -35.24
C GLN A 715 1.77 -12.35 -36.49
N LYS A 716 2.15 -13.35 -37.30
CA LYS A 716 3.01 -13.18 -38.46
C LYS A 716 2.32 -12.40 -39.60
N ASN A 717 1.07 -12.74 -39.93
CA ASN A 717 0.42 -12.26 -41.14
C ASN A 717 -0.51 -11.07 -40.90
N VAL A 718 -1.09 -10.94 -39.70
CA VAL A 718 -1.96 -9.81 -39.34
C VAL A 718 -1.20 -8.77 -38.53
N MET A 719 -0.66 -9.12 -37.36
CA MET A 719 -0.03 -8.12 -36.48
C MET A 719 1.25 -7.53 -37.07
N THR A 720 2.15 -8.33 -37.63
CA THR A 720 3.35 -7.80 -38.30
C THR A 720 2.96 -6.85 -39.42
N LYS A 721 1.92 -7.19 -40.21
CA LYS A 721 1.50 -6.34 -41.32
C LYS A 721 0.93 -5.01 -40.86
N LEU A 722 0.05 -5.04 -39.85
CA LEU A 722 -0.49 -3.82 -39.24
C LEU A 722 0.63 -2.98 -38.59
N ALA A 723 1.63 -3.62 -37.98
CA ALA A 723 2.79 -2.92 -37.43
C ALA A 723 3.63 -2.25 -38.52
N GLU A 724 3.91 -2.94 -39.63
CA GLU A 724 4.59 -2.34 -40.79
C GLU A 724 3.85 -1.11 -41.31
N MET A 725 2.53 -1.21 -41.47
CA MET A 725 1.69 -0.11 -41.94
C MET A 725 1.71 1.08 -40.96
N LEU A 726 1.75 0.80 -39.65
CA LEU A 726 1.86 1.81 -38.62
C LEU A 726 3.22 2.53 -38.68
N PHE A 727 4.32 1.78 -38.80
CA PHE A 727 5.67 2.35 -38.91
C PHE A 727 5.88 3.14 -40.21
N LYS A 728 5.24 2.74 -41.30
CA LYS A 728 5.26 3.46 -42.58
C LYS A 728 4.37 4.71 -42.59
N GLY A 729 3.57 4.96 -41.55
CA GLY A 729 2.60 6.06 -41.50
C GLY A 729 1.39 5.88 -42.42
N GLU A 730 1.13 4.64 -42.86
CA GLU A 730 -0.02 4.30 -43.69
C GLU A 730 -1.31 4.30 -42.86
N ILE A 731 -1.23 3.92 -41.58
CA ILE A 731 -2.35 3.92 -40.62
C ILE A 731 -2.02 4.75 -39.37
N ASP A 732 -3.03 5.41 -38.80
CA ASP A 732 -2.94 6.23 -37.58
C ASP A 732 -4.23 6.12 -36.74
N GLY A 733 -4.30 6.84 -35.61
CA GLY A 733 -5.44 6.82 -34.68
C GLY A 733 -6.77 7.40 -35.21
N LYS A 734 -6.89 7.66 -36.51
CA LYS A 734 -8.16 8.03 -37.20
C LYS A 734 -8.45 7.14 -38.40
N THR A 735 -7.67 6.09 -38.58
CA THR A 735 -7.72 5.24 -39.75
C THR A 735 -8.59 4.02 -39.51
N THR A 736 -9.32 3.61 -40.55
CA THR A 736 -10.04 2.34 -40.58
C THR A 736 -9.34 1.37 -41.52
N VAL A 737 -8.99 0.18 -41.02
CA VAL A 737 -8.39 -0.90 -41.81
C VAL A 737 -9.43 -1.98 -42.06
N ILE A 738 -9.67 -2.34 -43.31
CA ILE A 738 -10.55 -3.43 -43.70
C ILE A 738 -9.67 -4.61 -44.11
N ILE A 739 -9.89 -5.77 -43.49
CA ILE A 739 -9.19 -7.02 -43.74
C ILE A 739 -10.20 -7.98 -44.38
N ASP A 740 -9.87 -8.51 -45.55
CA ASP A 740 -10.69 -9.48 -46.26
C ASP A 740 -9.82 -10.60 -46.84
N ALA A 741 -10.44 -11.71 -47.26
CA ALA A 741 -9.74 -12.78 -47.95
C ALA A 741 -9.35 -12.35 -49.37
N SER A 742 -8.21 -12.82 -49.86
CA SER A 742 -7.83 -12.72 -51.26
C SER A 742 -8.76 -13.55 -52.16
N GLU A 743 -8.74 -13.29 -53.47
CA GLU A 743 -9.62 -13.99 -54.43
C GLU A 743 -9.33 -15.49 -54.51
N ASP A 744 -8.08 -15.89 -54.27
CA ASP A 744 -7.64 -17.29 -54.19
C ASP A 744 -7.83 -17.90 -52.78
N LYS A 745 -8.35 -17.13 -51.82
CA LYS A 745 -8.55 -17.52 -50.40
C LYS A 745 -7.30 -18.05 -49.70
N LYS A 746 -6.11 -17.64 -50.14
CA LYS A 746 -4.83 -18.07 -49.58
C LYS A 746 -4.08 -16.97 -48.83
N ASP A 747 -4.47 -15.72 -49.02
CA ASP A 747 -3.84 -14.56 -48.38
C ASP A 747 -4.89 -13.55 -47.89
N LEU A 748 -4.44 -12.54 -47.16
CA LEU A 748 -5.28 -11.45 -46.66
C LEU A 748 -5.04 -10.18 -47.47
N LYS A 749 -6.14 -9.55 -47.87
CA LYS A 749 -6.15 -8.21 -48.49
C LYS A 749 -6.42 -7.17 -47.41
N TYR A 750 -5.57 -6.13 -47.37
CA TYR A 750 -5.68 -5.00 -46.45
C TYR A 750 -6.06 -3.75 -47.23
N LYS A 751 -7.15 -3.10 -46.83
CA LYS A 751 -7.58 -1.82 -47.39
C LYS A 751 -7.61 -0.76 -46.30
N VAL A 752 -6.85 0.31 -46.50
CA VAL A 752 -6.81 1.45 -45.58
C VAL A 752 -7.79 2.52 -46.05
N VAL A 753 -8.63 2.99 -45.13
CA VAL A 753 -9.55 4.10 -45.34
C VAL A 753 -9.19 5.22 -44.37
N LYS A 754 -8.59 6.30 -44.91
CA LYS A 754 -8.29 7.53 -44.16
C LYS A 754 -9.53 8.42 -44.17
N ASN A 755 -9.96 8.90 -42.99
CA ASN A 755 -11.18 9.70 -42.79
C ASN A 755 -12.47 9.03 -43.26
N ALA A 756 -12.85 7.92 -42.61
CA ALA A 756 -14.26 7.55 -42.62
C ALA A 756 -15.04 8.57 -41.78
N ARG A 757 -15.82 9.45 -42.42
CA ARG A 757 -17.04 9.95 -41.76
C ARG A 757 -17.73 8.70 -41.22
N THR A 758 -17.98 8.69 -39.91
CA THR A 758 -18.73 7.68 -39.18
C THR A 758 -19.81 7.12 -40.10
N LEU A 759 -19.76 5.82 -40.42
CA LEU A 759 -20.86 5.14 -41.10
C LEU A 759 -22.10 5.38 -40.22
N GLU A 760 -22.97 6.29 -40.64
CA GLU A 760 -24.09 6.75 -39.84
C GLU A 760 -25.08 5.61 -39.61
N LYS A 761 -25.58 5.57 -38.37
CA LYS A 761 -26.68 4.75 -37.87
C LYS A 761 -27.81 4.66 -38.91
N ARG A 762 -28.15 3.44 -39.34
CA ARG A 762 -29.53 3.14 -39.72
C ARG A 762 -30.22 2.48 -38.52
N PRO A 763 -31.40 2.96 -38.10
CA PRO A 763 -32.14 2.31 -37.03
C PRO A 763 -32.58 0.91 -37.47
N LEU A 764 -32.54 -0.02 -36.52
CA LEU A 764 -33.22 -1.32 -36.61
C LEU A 764 -34.71 -1.05 -36.82
N MET A 765 -35.24 -1.44 -37.98
CA MET A 765 -36.67 -1.43 -38.23
C MET A 765 -37.26 -2.65 -37.52
N GLU A 766 -38.13 -2.41 -36.54
CA GLU A 766 -38.99 -3.43 -35.95
C GLU A 766 -39.81 -4.09 -37.07
N ILE A 767 -39.85 -5.42 -37.06
CA ILE A 767 -40.74 -6.17 -37.92
C ILE A 767 -42.14 -6.05 -37.30
N SER A 768 -42.96 -5.14 -37.81
CA SER A 768 -44.41 -5.22 -37.68
C SER A 768 -45.01 -5.67 -39.00
N SER A 769 -45.93 -6.63 -38.90
CA SER A 769 -46.74 -7.20 -39.97
C SER A 769 -47.62 -6.16 -40.69
N ASP A 770 -47.85 -6.44 -41.97
CA ASP A 770 -49.00 -6.04 -42.82
C ASP A 770 -48.86 -4.91 -43.85
N SER A 771 -49.34 -5.28 -45.04
CA SER A 771 -49.96 -4.51 -46.15
C SER A 771 -49.11 -3.84 -47.25
N ASP A 772 -49.25 -4.45 -48.43
CA ASP A 772 -49.33 -3.93 -49.81
C ASP A 772 -49.29 -2.41 -50.05
N SER A 773 -48.37 -1.98 -50.92
CA SER A 773 -48.68 -1.17 -52.12
C SER A 773 -47.43 -0.93 -52.97
N ASP A 774 -47.56 -1.14 -54.27
CA ASP A 774 -46.62 -0.74 -55.33
C ASP A 774 -46.34 0.78 -55.29
N ASP A 775 -45.08 1.18 -55.56
CA ASP A 775 -44.74 2.16 -56.61
C ASP A 775 -43.24 2.52 -56.64
N ASP A 776 -42.75 2.60 -57.88
CA ASP A 776 -41.59 3.27 -58.46
C ASP A 776 -40.13 2.89 -58.11
N ILE A 777 -39.51 2.29 -59.12
CA ILE A 777 -38.09 1.95 -59.29
C ILE A 777 -37.33 3.19 -59.77
N ASP A 778 -36.39 3.69 -58.97
CA ASP A 778 -35.38 4.66 -59.43
C ASP A 778 -34.15 3.91 -60.01
N LEU A 779 -33.93 4.09 -61.32
CA LEU A 779 -32.96 3.37 -62.16
C LEU A 779 -31.52 3.93 -62.13
N ASN A 780 -31.16 4.80 -61.18
CA ASN A 780 -29.85 5.48 -61.19
C ASN A 780 -29.01 5.37 -59.89
N ALA A 781 -29.08 4.24 -59.16
CA ALA A 781 -28.18 3.96 -58.04
C ALA A 781 -27.07 2.95 -58.40
N PRO A 782 -25.78 3.21 -58.04
CA PRO A 782 -24.71 2.26 -58.30
C PRO A 782 -24.90 1.00 -57.45
N ILE A 783 -24.95 -0.15 -58.14
CA ILE A 783 -25.12 -1.48 -57.57
C ILE A 783 -23.90 -1.83 -56.70
N VAL A 784 -23.98 -1.55 -55.39
CA VAL A 784 -23.08 -2.16 -54.40
C VAL A 784 -23.78 -3.42 -53.89
N LYS A 785 -23.32 -4.57 -54.38
CA LYS A 785 -23.76 -5.90 -53.91
C LYS A 785 -23.71 -5.95 -52.37
N LYS A 786 -24.82 -6.39 -51.77
CA LYS A 786 -24.93 -6.71 -50.34
C LYS A 786 -23.90 -7.78 -49.96
N THR A 787 -22.75 -7.37 -49.44
CA THR A 787 -21.86 -8.26 -48.67
C THR A 787 -22.44 -8.35 -47.26
N LYS A 788 -23.05 -9.48 -46.90
CA LYS A 788 -23.37 -9.78 -45.50
C LYS A 788 -22.04 -9.96 -44.76
N GLY A 789 -21.54 -8.90 -44.14
CA GLY A 789 -20.37 -8.93 -43.25
C GLY A 789 -20.80 -8.77 -41.80
N ILE A 790 -20.18 -9.52 -40.89
CA ILE A 790 -20.32 -9.30 -39.46
C ILE A 790 -19.55 -8.03 -39.10
N VAL A 791 -20.25 -7.06 -38.50
CA VAL A 791 -19.62 -5.90 -37.86
C VAL A 791 -19.10 -6.34 -36.51
N ILE A 792 -17.80 -6.62 -36.40
CA ILE A 792 -17.13 -6.78 -35.10
C ILE A 792 -16.63 -5.39 -34.69
N SER A 793 -17.52 -4.56 -34.16
CA SER A 793 -17.13 -3.28 -33.54
C SER A 793 -16.82 -3.50 -32.06
N SER A 794 -15.74 -2.90 -31.56
CA SER A 794 -15.48 -2.75 -30.12
C SER A 794 -16.60 -1.88 -29.50
N ASN A 795 -17.54 -2.55 -28.82
CA ASN A 795 -18.74 -2.09 -28.11
C ASN A 795 -19.10 -0.58 -28.10
N TRP A 796 -20.36 -0.28 -28.46
CA TRP A 796 -21.13 0.76 -27.77
C TRP A 796 -21.85 0.12 -26.58
N LYS A 797 -21.82 0.82 -25.43
CA LYS A 797 -22.25 0.39 -24.08
C LYS A 797 -23.45 -0.53 -23.99
#